data_AF-A0A9P4R2W9-F1
#
_entry.id   AF-A0A9P4R2W9-F1
#
_cell.length_a   1.000
_cell.length_b   1.000
_cell.length_c   1.000
_cell.angle_alpha   90.00
_cell.angle_beta   90.00
_cell.angle_gamma   90.00
#
_symmetry.space_group_name_H-M   'P 1'
#
loop_
_entity.id
_entity.type
_entity.pdbx_description
1 polymer ?
#
loop_
_entity_poly.entity_id
_entity_poly.type
_entity_poly.pdbx_seq_one_letter_code
_entity_poly.pdbx_strand_id
1 'polypeptide(L)'
;MADSSSRSLLQPYSDGSTAKQSAWISKKSPWKIPVLVLSILTLQIGCILATVIVLLSSHKDKASSWKIQPSVLLAFLCGLYLVLLGSLVSIGIAVTWWRSITHGTTLRRLHHIHSGSNLLDLIPAIRAGHDARRVALIAFLLLLVKLAVGPLAQQATQVKDQELAKRINMDIQIAGEIPDGYFGTQSSLNAQGTHAIQGALLNQSLVTLDQPKYRCPGNGTCEALVPAAGVNFGCTPTQDTIDLVDPESINSTVFSITFELNNDSDVPIMFMTTKYISSIDEDCVATVTTDSCNFIPATVWHPIIIQETTVSRDLQTPLSSIIIGKNYTSPGDANSDDQSRPIGPLKGLYAGLDRTFASKAVLVKGAQDSITFRADASQWPLLYVDTTLTSSNSSTSQNVKDKCPLRWKSPTDDLIQYALDIAFRAALDVGGQNDNLKQNFTAVWRGKELWHFTDFTFLGIAVGVMGLGVALAMSLLWGWGELKRHVTLSPLETGKAFGAPILLTAGPEREANSINKEIGHERVAHGDDELVWNGTVYATGMSQPPSIRRRYGSTSPQGLIVADDISPTPSRTSGRGHRRGMSSVSSGPKSPSTPSFEHTLGVSTMRWPDDEDEADISYRPAPHSRSRSNSIDDRIPMLPMGARPSMSSSPQLPPIQHAPTIRIDPVSGVGRGRRGSGAGMPGGASGKRPLSAISERGSL
;
A
#
# COMPACT_ATOMS: atom_id res chain seq x y z
N MET A 1 -56.75 -34.70 -31.16
CA MET A 1 -55.87 -35.87 -30.93
C MET A 1 -54.65 -35.32 -30.23
N ALA A 2 -54.19 -35.96 -29.16
CA ALA A 2 -52.94 -35.60 -28.48
C ALA A 2 -51.98 -36.78 -28.63
N ASP A 3 -50.70 -36.50 -28.92
CA ASP A 3 -49.78 -37.53 -29.37
C ASP A 3 -49.39 -38.54 -28.27
N SER A 4 -49.21 -39.79 -28.71
CA SER A 4 -49.00 -40.96 -27.86
C SER A 4 -47.67 -40.97 -27.09
N SER A 5 -46.73 -40.10 -27.46
CA SER A 5 -45.39 -40.00 -26.86
C SER A 5 -45.39 -39.46 -25.41
N SER A 6 -46.36 -38.62 -25.05
CA SER A 6 -46.50 -38.08 -23.69
C SER A 6 -47.07 -39.12 -22.70
N ARG A 7 -47.96 -40.00 -23.17
CA ARG A 7 -48.65 -41.01 -22.35
C ARG A 7 -47.81 -42.26 -22.07
N SER A 8 -46.81 -42.57 -22.90
CA SER A 8 -45.94 -43.75 -22.70
C SER A 8 -45.01 -43.62 -21.48
N LEU A 9 -44.77 -42.40 -20.99
CA LEU A 9 -43.96 -42.13 -19.79
C LEU A 9 -44.69 -42.42 -18.46
N LEU A 10 -45.95 -42.86 -18.50
CA LEU A 10 -46.80 -43.09 -17.31
C LEU A 10 -46.95 -44.57 -16.90
N GLN A 11 -46.06 -45.46 -17.33
CA GLN A 11 -46.01 -46.81 -16.73
C GLN A 11 -45.52 -46.75 -15.27
N PRO A 12 -46.21 -47.39 -14.31
CA PRO A 12 -45.84 -47.37 -12.89
C PRO A 12 -44.60 -48.23 -12.62
N TYR A 13 -43.77 -47.80 -11.66
CA TYR A 13 -42.73 -48.64 -11.08
C TYR A 13 -43.36 -49.48 -9.97
N SER A 14 -43.69 -50.73 -10.28
CA SER A 14 -44.31 -51.66 -9.34
C SER A 14 -43.26 -52.31 -8.44
N ASP A 15 -42.85 -51.60 -7.38
CA ASP A 15 -41.95 -52.17 -6.38
C ASP A 15 -42.74 -52.86 -5.24
N GLY A 16 -42.45 -54.13 -5.02
CA GLY A 16 -43.29 -55.04 -4.26
C GLY A 16 -43.05 -55.01 -2.75
N SER A 17 -43.21 -53.85 -2.09
CA SER A 17 -43.12 -53.76 -0.62
C SER A 17 -44.41 -53.29 0.04
N THR A 18 -45.05 -54.18 0.80
CA THR A 18 -46.20 -53.89 1.66
C THR A 18 -45.76 -53.21 2.96
N ALA A 19 -45.13 -52.04 2.82
CA ALA A 19 -44.75 -51.17 3.94
C ALA A 19 -46.02 -50.76 4.71
N LYS A 20 -46.18 -51.31 5.93
CA LYS A 20 -47.33 -51.05 6.79
C LYS A 20 -47.56 -49.55 6.95
N GLN A 21 -48.76 -49.08 6.61
CA GLN A 21 -49.22 -47.71 6.87
C GLN A 21 -49.40 -47.47 8.39
N SER A 22 -48.30 -47.41 9.13
CA SER A 22 -48.28 -46.76 10.43
C SER A 22 -48.53 -45.27 10.21
N ALA A 23 -49.63 -44.75 10.73
CA ALA A 23 -49.96 -43.33 10.68
C ALA A 23 -48.95 -42.54 11.52
N TRP A 24 -47.84 -42.13 10.90
CA TRP A 24 -46.83 -41.26 11.50
C TRP A 24 -47.43 -39.88 11.69
N ILE A 25 -48.07 -39.66 12.84
CA ILE A 25 -48.54 -38.35 13.29
C ILE A 25 -47.30 -37.45 13.40
N SER A 26 -47.06 -36.65 12.36
CA SER A 26 -45.99 -35.67 12.34
C SER A 26 -46.19 -34.71 13.51
N LYS A 27 -45.28 -34.77 14.50
CA LYS A 27 -45.37 -33.93 15.70
C LYS A 27 -45.20 -32.46 15.28
N LYS A 28 -46.35 -31.79 15.12
CA LYS A 28 -46.49 -30.36 14.84
C LYS A 28 -45.59 -29.59 15.79
N SER A 29 -44.48 -29.09 15.25
CA SER A 29 -43.37 -28.51 15.99
C SER A 29 -43.30 -27.01 15.66
N PRO A 30 -44.13 -26.17 16.32
CA PRO A 30 -44.22 -24.73 16.00
C PRO A 30 -42.88 -24.00 16.19
N TRP A 31 -41.95 -24.61 16.92
CA TRP A 31 -40.60 -24.11 17.19
C TRP A 31 -39.63 -24.15 15.99
N LYS A 32 -39.95 -24.85 14.89
CA LYS A 32 -39.02 -24.98 13.74
C LYS A 32 -38.70 -23.65 13.03
N ILE A 33 -39.71 -22.80 12.76
CA ILE A 33 -39.47 -21.46 12.16
C ILE A 33 -38.62 -20.58 13.09
N PRO A 34 -38.99 -20.33 14.36
CA PRO A 34 -38.24 -19.39 15.19
C PRO A 34 -36.78 -19.80 15.40
N VAL A 35 -36.49 -21.10 15.61
CA VAL A 35 -35.11 -21.56 15.77
C VAL A 35 -34.28 -21.28 14.51
N LEU A 36 -34.82 -21.57 13.33
CA LEU A 36 -34.14 -21.32 12.04
C LEU A 36 -33.96 -19.83 11.73
N VAL A 37 -34.97 -19.01 12.03
CA VAL A 37 -34.91 -17.54 11.88
C VAL A 37 -33.87 -16.95 12.84
N LEU A 38 -33.88 -17.37 14.12
CA LEU A 38 -32.93 -16.91 15.12
C LEU A 38 -31.50 -17.38 14.84
N SER A 39 -31.28 -18.58 14.30
CA SER A 39 -29.93 -19.02 13.89
C SER A 39 -29.38 -18.21 12.72
N ILE A 40 -30.21 -17.86 11.73
CA ILE A 40 -29.78 -17.00 10.60
C ILE A 40 -29.49 -15.57 11.09
N LEU A 41 -30.31 -15.03 12.00
CA LEU A 41 -30.12 -13.69 12.57
C LEU A 41 -28.86 -13.60 13.45
N THR A 42 -28.65 -14.56 14.34
CA THR A 42 -27.44 -14.60 15.19
C THR A 42 -26.18 -14.75 14.35
N LEU A 43 -26.21 -15.53 13.27
CA LEU A 43 -25.09 -15.64 12.34
C LEU A 43 -24.86 -14.36 11.51
N GLN A 44 -25.91 -13.65 11.08
CA GLN A 44 -25.77 -12.32 10.45
C GLN A 44 -25.14 -11.30 11.40
N ILE A 45 -25.61 -11.24 12.65
CA ILE A 45 -25.03 -10.36 13.69
C ILE A 45 -23.56 -10.75 13.93
N GLY A 46 -23.25 -12.06 13.96
CA GLY A 46 -21.88 -12.57 14.01
C GLY A 46 -21.01 -12.10 12.84
N CYS A 47 -21.53 -12.06 11.61
CA CYS A 47 -20.80 -11.53 10.45
C CYS A 47 -20.51 -10.02 10.56
N ILE A 48 -21.46 -9.24 11.09
CA ILE A 48 -21.30 -7.79 11.33
C ILE A 48 -20.24 -7.56 12.42
N LEU A 49 -20.31 -8.30 13.54
CA LEU A 49 -19.33 -8.20 14.63
C LEU A 49 -17.93 -8.64 14.17
N ALA A 50 -17.81 -9.75 13.43
CA ALA A 50 -16.54 -10.20 12.87
C ALA A 50 -15.94 -9.18 11.89
N THR A 51 -16.78 -8.53 11.08
CA THR A 51 -16.37 -7.44 10.18
C THR A 51 -15.75 -6.28 10.94
N VAL A 52 -16.39 -5.85 12.05
CA VAL A 52 -15.85 -4.82 12.94
C VAL A 52 -14.55 -5.28 13.60
N ILE A 53 -14.48 -6.52 14.10
CA ILE A 53 -13.28 -7.05 14.78
C ILE A 53 -12.07 -7.12 13.83
N VAL A 54 -12.24 -7.59 12.59
CA VAL A 54 -11.16 -7.62 11.58
C VAL A 54 -10.67 -6.20 11.26
N LEU A 55 -11.59 -5.25 11.06
CA LEU A 55 -11.23 -3.88 10.72
C LEU A 55 -10.69 -3.07 11.91
N LEU A 56 -10.98 -3.45 13.16
CA LEU A 56 -10.34 -2.87 14.34
C LEU A 56 -8.95 -3.48 14.60
N SER A 57 -8.80 -4.80 14.51
CA SER A 57 -7.50 -5.48 14.74
C SER A 57 -6.48 -5.20 13.64
N SER A 58 -6.94 -4.90 12.42
CA SER A 58 -6.09 -4.47 11.30
C SER A 58 -5.66 -2.99 11.37
N HIS A 59 -6.19 -2.16 12.27
CA HIS A 59 -5.94 -0.72 12.26
C HIS A 59 -4.55 -0.38 12.83
N LYS A 60 -3.67 0.21 12.02
CA LYS A 60 -2.25 0.48 12.33
C LYS A 60 -1.45 -0.79 12.63
N ASP A 61 -1.65 -1.82 11.80
CA ASP A 61 -0.77 -2.99 11.75
C ASP A 61 -0.12 -3.13 10.37
N LYS A 62 1.04 -3.77 10.33
CA LYS A 62 1.89 -3.91 9.15
C LYS A 62 1.31 -4.95 8.19
N ALA A 63 1.29 -4.66 6.88
CA ALA A 63 0.72 -5.57 5.88
C ALA A 63 1.39 -6.97 5.82
N SER A 64 2.56 -7.15 6.43
CA SER A 64 3.29 -8.42 6.51
C SER A 64 3.11 -9.23 7.80
N SER A 65 2.37 -8.73 8.81
CA SER A 65 2.00 -9.55 9.98
C SER A 65 0.84 -10.50 9.67
N TRP A 66 -0.01 -10.14 8.70
CA TRP A 66 -1.23 -10.85 8.34
C TRP A 66 -0.96 -11.99 7.34
N LYS A 67 -1.06 -13.23 7.80
CA LYS A 67 -1.00 -14.44 6.94
C LYS A 67 -2.13 -14.49 5.89
N ILE A 68 -3.27 -13.86 6.19
CA ILE A 68 -4.41 -13.71 5.27
C ILE A 68 -4.78 -12.23 5.30
N GLN A 69 -4.82 -11.57 4.14
CA GLN A 69 -5.11 -10.13 4.09
C GLN A 69 -6.52 -9.81 4.65
N PRO A 70 -6.67 -8.75 5.45
CA PRO A 70 -7.97 -8.30 5.99
C PRO A 70 -9.06 -8.13 4.92
N SER A 71 -8.69 -7.68 3.72
CA SER A 71 -9.56 -7.55 2.55
C SER A 71 -10.22 -8.87 2.11
N VAL A 72 -9.51 -10.00 2.22
CA VAL A 72 -10.00 -11.33 1.85
C VAL A 72 -10.97 -11.86 2.90
N LEU A 73 -10.64 -11.71 4.19
CA LEU A 73 -11.54 -12.04 5.30
C LEU A 73 -12.84 -11.24 5.21
N LEU A 74 -12.73 -9.94 4.88
CA LEU A 74 -13.85 -9.03 4.73
C LEU A 74 -14.75 -9.39 3.55
N ALA A 75 -14.17 -9.74 2.39
CA ALA A 75 -14.92 -10.21 1.23
C ALA A 75 -15.72 -11.48 1.55
N PHE A 76 -15.12 -12.43 2.28
CA PHE A 76 -15.80 -13.66 2.74
C PHE A 76 -16.95 -13.36 3.70
N LEU A 77 -16.73 -12.52 4.72
CA LEU A 77 -17.75 -12.14 5.70
C LEU A 77 -18.92 -11.39 5.06
N CYS A 78 -18.65 -10.47 4.14
CA CYS A 78 -19.69 -9.80 3.35
C CYS A 78 -20.46 -10.78 2.46
N GLY A 79 -19.78 -11.71 1.77
CA GLY A 79 -20.43 -12.75 0.97
C GLY A 79 -21.37 -13.63 1.78
N LEU A 80 -20.91 -14.13 2.94
CA LEU A 80 -21.71 -14.92 3.87
C LEU A 80 -22.93 -14.14 4.38
N TYR A 81 -22.73 -12.88 4.81
CA TYR A 81 -23.83 -11.99 5.22
C TYR A 81 -24.89 -11.83 4.13
N LEU A 82 -24.48 -11.61 2.86
CA LEU A 82 -25.40 -11.42 1.74
C LEU A 82 -26.23 -12.67 1.40
N VAL A 83 -25.65 -13.86 1.54
CA VAL A 83 -26.36 -15.14 1.40
C VAL A 83 -27.39 -15.32 2.52
N LEU A 84 -26.98 -15.08 3.77
CA LEU A 84 -27.88 -15.18 4.93
C LEU A 84 -29.02 -14.18 4.86
N LEU A 85 -28.74 -12.94 4.44
CA LEU A 85 -29.77 -11.91 4.19
C LEU A 85 -30.74 -12.37 3.09
N GLY A 86 -30.24 -12.98 2.01
CA GLY A 86 -31.09 -13.59 0.98
C GLY A 86 -32.04 -14.67 1.52
N SER A 87 -31.53 -15.56 2.38
CA SER A 87 -32.33 -16.63 2.99
C SER A 87 -33.44 -16.08 3.91
N LEU A 88 -33.12 -15.08 4.76
CA LEU A 88 -34.09 -14.47 5.67
C LEU A 88 -35.24 -13.79 4.90
N VAL A 89 -34.92 -13.16 3.76
CA VAL A 89 -35.89 -12.48 2.90
C VAL A 89 -36.81 -13.46 2.19
N SER A 90 -36.31 -14.60 1.73
CA SER A 90 -37.14 -15.68 1.16
C SER A 90 -38.19 -16.18 2.17
N ILE A 91 -37.76 -16.43 3.42
CA ILE A 91 -38.64 -16.81 4.53
C ILE A 91 -39.65 -15.69 4.84
N GLY A 92 -39.20 -14.43 4.85
CA GLY A 92 -40.06 -13.26 5.05
C GLY A 92 -41.17 -13.15 3.99
N ILE A 93 -40.85 -13.34 2.70
CA ILE A 93 -41.85 -13.32 1.63
C ILE A 93 -42.87 -14.45 1.84
N ALA A 94 -42.42 -15.67 2.18
CA ALA A 94 -43.31 -16.79 2.51
C ALA A 94 -44.25 -16.45 3.69
N VAL A 95 -43.71 -15.90 4.79
CA VAL A 95 -44.51 -15.45 5.95
C VAL A 95 -45.57 -14.42 5.54
N THR A 96 -45.22 -13.40 4.75
CA THR A 96 -46.21 -12.41 4.27
C THR A 96 -47.28 -13.02 3.38
N TRP A 97 -46.91 -13.93 2.47
CA TRP A 97 -47.84 -14.60 1.55
C TRP A 97 -48.86 -15.45 2.31
N TRP A 98 -48.41 -16.30 3.24
CA TRP A 98 -49.30 -17.14 4.05
C TRP A 98 -50.15 -16.33 5.03
N ARG A 99 -49.63 -15.22 5.57
CA ARG A 99 -50.42 -14.30 6.40
C ARG A 99 -51.50 -13.59 5.57
N SER A 100 -51.21 -13.20 4.33
CA SER A 100 -52.19 -12.63 3.40
C SER A 100 -53.26 -13.64 2.98
N ILE A 101 -52.96 -14.94 2.85
CA ILE A 101 -54.00 -15.94 2.52
C ILE A 101 -54.91 -16.23 3.72
N THR A 102 -54.39 -16.23 4.97
CA THR A 102 -55.22 -16.49 6.17
C THR A 102 -56.18 -15.37 6.54
N HIS A 103 -55.86 -14.11 6.21
CA HIS A 103 -56.74 -12.95 6.45
C HIS A 103 -57.66 -12.62 5.27
N GLY A 104 -57.59 -13.39 4.18
CA GLY A 104 -58.39 -13.18 2.96
C GLY A 104 -57.81 -12.10 2.04
N THR A 105 -57.32 -12.49 0.86
CA THR A 105 -56.81 -11.57 -0.17
C THR A 105 -57.14 -12.04 -1.58
N THR A 106 -56.99 -11.16 -2.56
CA THR A 106 -57.21 -11.48 -3.99
C THR A 106 -56.01 -12.20 -4.61
N LEU A 107 -56.27 -13.14 -5.53
CA LEU A 107 -55.22 -13.89 -6.23
C LEU A 107 -54.19 -12.97 -6.91
N ARG A 108 -54.63 -11.83 -7.46
CA ARG A 108 -53.76 -10.80 -8.05
C ARG A 108 -52.77 -10.21 -7.02
N ARG A 109 -53.22 -9.87 -5.81
CA ARG A 109 -52.35 -9.37 -4.73
C ARG A 109 -51.39 -10.46 -4.25
N LEU A 110 -51.87 -11.71 -4.19
CA LEU A 110 -51.10 -12.88 -3.77
C LEU A 110 -49.98 -13.24 -4.77
N HIS A 111 -50.27 -13.14 -6.08
CA HIS A 111 -49.26 -13.22 -7.14
C HIS A 111 -48.21 -12.11 -6.99
N HIS A 112 -48.63 -10.85 -6.85
CA HIS A 112 -47.69 -9.72 -6.70
C HIS A 112 -46.90 -9.69 -5.38
N ILE A 113 -47.32 -10.44 -4.34
CA ILE A 113 -46.49 -10.70 -3.15
C ILE A 113 -45.36 -11.68 -3.49
N HIS A 114 -45.66 -12.74 -4.26
CA HIS A 114 -44.67 -13.72 -4.71
C HIS A 114 -43.68 -13.11 -5.73
N SER A 115 -44.18 -12.48 -6.79
CA SER A 115 -43.36 -11.80 -7.80
C SER A 115 -42.77 -10.47 -7.34
N GLY A 116 -43.10 -9.97 -6.14
CA GLY A 116 -42.49 -8.77 -5.54
C GLY A 116 -40.98 -8.87 -5.25
N SER A 117 -40.38 -10.04 -5.47
CA SER A 117 -38.92 -10.25 -5.48
C SER A 117 -38.28 -10.05 -6.87
N ASN A 118 -39.07 -10.07 -7.94
CA ASN A 118 -38.61 -9.84 -9.32
C ASN A 118 -38.59 -8.35 -9.64
N LEU A 119 -37.48 -7.89 -10.23
CA LEU A 119 -37.29 -6.47 -10.57
C LEU A 119 -38.28 -5.99 -11.66
N LEU A 120 -38.70 -6.88 -12.57
CA LEU A 120 -39.68 -6.60 -13.63
C LEU A 120 -41.10 -6.36 -13.09
N ASP A 121 -41.50 -7.09 -12.05
CA ASP A 121 -42.85 -7.04 -11.47
C ASP A 121 -43.02 -5.95 -10.39
N LEU A 122 -41.95 -5.21 -10.09
CA LEU A 122 -41.89 -4.21 -9.01
C LEU A 122 -42.96 -3.11 -9.18
N ILE A 123 -43.10 -2.54 -10.38
CA ILE A 123 -44.05 -1.45 -10.66
C ILE A 123 -45.51 -1.94 -10.60
N PRO A 124 -45.88 -3.11 -11.20
CA PRO A 124 -47.16 -3.77 -10.93
C PRO A 124 -47.43 -4.02 -9.43
N ALA A 125 -46.46 -4.57 -8.69
CA ALA A 125 -46.63 -4.95 -7.29
C ALA A 125 -46.87 -3.75 -6.36
N ILE A 126 -46.17 -2.62 -6.59
CA ILE A 126 -46.39 -1.36 -5.87
C ILE A 126 -47.83 -0.84 -6.04
N ARG A 127 -48.48 -1.12 -7.17
CA ARG A 127 -49.87 -0.75 -7.47
C ARG A 127 -50.92 -1.79 -7.03
N ALA A 128 -50.50 -3.00 -6.63
CA ALA A 128 -51.39 -4.14 -6.41
C ALA A 128 -52.07 -4.21 -5.03
N GLY A 129 -51.63 -3.39 -4.06
CA GLY A 129 -52.22 -3.31 -2.73
C GLY A 129 -51.17 -3.14 -1.63
N HIS A 130 -51.64 -2.94 -0.39
CA HIS A 130 -50.79 -2.57 0.75
C HIS A 130 -49.59 -3.52 0.97
N ASP A 131 -49.83 -4.83 1.05
CA ASP A 131 -48.79 -5.79 1.43
C ASP A 131 -47.85 -6.11 0.26
N ALA A 132 -48.37 -6.21 -0.97
CA ALA A 132 -47.55 -6.34 -2.18
C ALA A 132 -46.59 -5.14 -2.33
N ARG A 133 -47.09 -3.92 -2.10
CA ARG A 133 -46.29 -2.69 -2.04
C ARG A 133 -45.24 -2.74 -0.93
N ARG A 134 -45.58 -3.24 0.27
CA ARG A 134 -44.63 -3.41 1.39
C ARG A 134 -43.49 -4.37 1.01
N VAL A 135 -43.82 -5.52 0.44
CA VAL A 135 -42.83 -6.53 0.01
C VAL A 135 -41.93 -5.97 -1.09
N ALA A 136 -42.51 -5.37 -2.14
CA ALA A 136 -41.76 -4.78 -3.26
C ALA A 136 -40.81 -3.65 -2.81
N LEU A 137 -41.27 -2.73 -1.97
CA LEU A 137 -40.41 -1.64 -1.45
C LEU A 137 -39.27 -2.17 -0.58
N ILE A 138 -39.52 -3.18 0.27
CA ILE A 138 -38.48 -3.80 1.09
C ILE A 138 -37.49 -4.56 0.21
N ALA A 139 -37.95 -5.33 -0.79
CA ALA A 139 -37.08 -6.04 -1.74
C ALA A 139 -36.17 -5.08 -2.53
N PHE A 140 -36.69 -3.93 -2.96
CA PHE A 140 -35.90 -2.89 -3.63
C PHE A 140 -34.85 -2.26 -2.71
N LEU A 141 -35.20 -1.91 -1.47
CA LEU A 141 -34.23 -1.38 -0.50
C LEU A 141 -33.15 -2.42 -0.16
N LEU A 142 -33.52 -3.70 -0.05
CA LEU A 142 -32.58 -4.79 0.15
C LEU A 142 -31.65 -5.03 -1.05
N LEU A 143 -32.09 -4.77 -2.28
CA LEU A 143 -31.22 -4.79 -3.45
C LEU A 143 -30.15 -3.69 -3.35
N LEU A 144 -30.51 -2.47 -2.94
CA LEU A 144 -29.55 -1.38 -2.71
C LEU A 144 -28.57 -1.71 -1.57
N VAL A 145 -29.05 -2.28 -0.46
CA VAL A 145 -28.18 -2.80 0.62
C VAL A 145 -27.19 -3.84 0.08
N LYS A 146 -27.67 -4.82 -0.70
CA LYS A 146 -26.81 -5.87 -1.27
C LYS A 146 -25.73 -5.33 -2.20
N LEU A 147 -26.04 -4.31 -3.00
CA LEU A 147 -25.08 -3.64 -3.88
C LEU A 147 -24.05 -2.80 -3.11
N ALA A 148 -24.45 -2.15 -2.02
CA ALA A 148 -23.60 -1.23 -1.27
C ALA A 148 -22.64 -1.92 -0.28
N VAL A 149 -23.05 -3.03 0.35
CA VAL A 149 -22.27 -3.69 1.42
C VAL A 149 -20.84 -4.06 1.00
N GLY A 150 -20.65 -4.65 -0.18
CA GLY A 150 -19.33 -5.08 -0.67
C GLY A 150 -18.34 -3.93 -0.84
N PRO A 151 -18.64 -2.94 -1.70
CA PRO A 151 -17.77 -1.79 -1.94
C PRO A 151 -17.51 -0.93 -0.69
N LEU A 152 -18.53 -0.67 0.14
CA LEU A 152 -18.37 0.12 1.37
C LEU A 152 -17.43 -0.56 2.37
N ALA A 153 -17.57 -1.87 2.55
CA ALA A 153 -16.65 -2.64 3.39
C ALA A 153 -15.22 -2.60 2.83
N GLN A 154 -15.04 -2.84 1.53
CA GLN A 154 -13.71 -2.79 0.90
C GLN A 154 -13.05 -1.41 1.01
N GLN A 155 -13.80 -0.30 0.90
CA GLN A 155 -13.27 1.06 1.08
C GLN A 155 -12.90 1.38 2.54
N ALA A 156 -13.43 0.64 3.51
CA ALA A 156 -13.07 0.79 4.93
C ALA A 156 -11.67 0.26 5.27
N THR A 157 -11.02 -0.51 4.40
CA THR A 157 -9.61 -0.95 4.55
C THR A 157 -8.74 -0.34 3.45
N GLN A 158 -7.80 0.52 3.84
CA GLN A 158 -6.81 1.12 2.95
C GLN A 158 -5.41 0.64 3.35
N VAL A 159 -4.55 0.35 2.38
CA VAL A 159 -3.09 0.18 2.62
C VAL A 159 -2.43 1.51 2.28
N LYS A 160 -1.54 1.99 3.15
CA LYS A 160 -0.76 3.22 2.94
C LYS A 160 0.70 2.97 3.27
N ASP A 161 1.60 3.57 2.49
CA ASP A 161 2.99 3.68 2.90
C ASP A 161 3.07 4.57 4.14
N GLN A 162 3.67 4.05 5.21
CA GLN A 162 4.04 4.84 6.37
C GLN A 162 5.56 4.97 6.41
N GLU A 163 6.05 6.21 6.42
CA GLU A 163 7.45 6.51 6.70
C GLU A 163 7.70 6.31 8.20
N LEU A 164 8.65 5.42 8.52
CA LEU A 164 8.94 5.00 9.88
C LEU A 164 10.43 5.15 10.19
N ALA A 165 10.71 5.82 11.31
CA ALA A 165 12.04 5.84 11.92
C ALA A 165 12.09 4.79 13.04
N LYS A 166 13.00 3.82 12.95
CA LYS A 166 13.21 2.79 13.97
C LYS A 166 14.69 2.63 14.28
N ARG A 167 15.04 2.50 15.56
CA ARG A 167 16.43 2.24 15.98
C ARG A 167 16.77 0.77 15.73
N ILE A 168 17.88 0.51 15.06
CA ILE A 168 18.42 -0.84 14.84
C ILE A 168 19.89 -0.88 15.24
N ASN A 169 20.38 -2.03 15.69
CA ASN A 169 21.80 -2.21 15.96
C ASN A 169 22.49 -2.78 14.71
N MET A 170 23.56 -2.13 14.30
CA MET A 170 24.37 -2.45 13.14
C MET A 170 25.83 -2.62 13.54
N ASP A 171 26.57 -3.35 12.71
CA ASP A 171 27.98 -3.64 12.91
C ASP A 171 28.76 -3.05 11.71
N ILE A 172 29.97 -2.52 11.91
CA ILE A 172 30.88 -2.02 10.85
C ILE A 172 32.33 -2.33 11.24
N GLN A 173 33.19 -2.66 10.27
CA GLN A 173 34.63 -2.82 10.50
C GLN A 173 35.32 -1.55 10.00
N ILE A 174 35.86 -0.73 10.92
CA ILE A 174 36.44 0.58 10.59
C ILE A 174 37.43 1.03 11.67
N ALA A 175 38.58 1.55 11.25
CA ALA A 175 39.66 1.94 12.15
C ALA A 175 39.44 3.32 12.80
N GLY A 176 39.70 3.42 14.11
CA GLY A 176 39.67 4.70 14.84
C GLY A 176 40.91 5.58 14.60
N GLU A 177 42.03 4.96 14.20
CA GLU A 177 43.33 5.58 13.92
C GLU A 177 43.91 4.86 12.67
N ILE A 178 44.56 5.58 11.75
CA ILE A 178 45.15 4.98 10.54
C ILE A 178 46.61 4.59 10.82
N PRO A 179 47.05 3.35 10.50
CA PRO A 179 48.40 2.90 10.78
C PRO A 179 49.44 3.46 9.80
N ASP A 180 50.64 3.69 10.32
CA ASP A 180 51.85 4.04 9.56
C ASP A 180 52.04 3.09 8.37
N GLY A 181 52.31 3.65 7.20
CA GLY A 181 52.53 2.91 5.95
C GLY A 181 51.27 2.68 5.13
N TYR A 182 50.06 2.93 5.66
CA TYR A 182 48.81 2.80 4.89
C TYR A 182 48.83 3.64 3.61
N PHE A 183 49.30 4.89 3.69
CA PHE A 183 49.39 5.78 2.53
C PHE A 183 50.63 5.51 1.66
N GLY A 184 51.67 4.84 2.16
CA GLY A 184 52.92 4.55 1.44
C GLY A 184 54.18 4.86 2.25
N THR A 185 55.20 5.39 1.60
CA THR A 185 56.51 5.74 2.19
C THR A 185 56.83 7.22 2.00
N GLN A 186 57.89 7.74 2.65
CA GLN A 186 58.31 9.15 2.47
C GLN A 186 58.59 9.50 0.99
N SER A 187 59.01 8.52 0.18
CA SER A 187 59.21 8.72 -1.27
C SER A 187 57.93 8.80 -2.11
N SER A 188 56.88 8.06 -1.73
CA SER A 188 55.81 7.69 -2.67
C SER A 188 54.54 7.20 -1.97
N LEU A 189 53.40 7.63 -2.51
CA LEU A 189 52.10 7.05 -2.17
C LEU A 189 52.00 5.63 -2.76
N ASN A 190 51.41 4.71 -1.99
CA ASN A 190 51.11 3.35 -2.46
C ASN A 190 49.73 3.30 -3.16
N ALA A 191 49.33 2.10 -3.60
CA ALA A 191 48.03 1.90 -4.25
C ALA A 191 46.82 2.16 -3.32
N GLN A 192 46.92 1.88 -2.02
CA GLN A 192 45.82 2.02 -1.05
C GLN A 192 45.55 3.49 -0.74
N GLY A 193 46.58 4.25 -0.36
CA GLY A 193 46.49 5.71 -0.19
C GLY A 193 46.01 6.41 -1.46
N THR A 194 46.54 6.02 -2.63
CA THR A 194 46.09 6.55 -3.93
C THR A 194 44.61 6.24 -4.18
N HIS A 195 44.13 5.04 -3.87
CA HIS A 195 42.72 4.65 -4.00
C HIS A 195 41.81 5.41 -3.03
N ALA A 196 42.23 5.67 -1.79
CA ALA A 196 41.48 6.50 -0.86
C ALA A 196 41.33 7.95 -1.36
N ILE A 197 42.41 8.54 -1.92
CA ILE A 197 42.41 9.89 -2.49
C ILE A 197 41.54 9.96 -3.76
N GLN A 198 41.73 9.03 -4.70
CA GLN A 198 40.92 8.95 -5.92
C GLN A 198 39.44 8.67 -5.62
N GLY A 199 39.15 7.83 -4.62
CA GLY A 199 37.80 7.52 -4.18
C GLY A 199 37.06 8.76 -3.68
N ALA A 200 37.72 9.65 -2.94
CA ALA A 200 37.15 10.91 -2.49
C ALA A 200 36.93 11.89 -3.65
N LEU A 201 37.97 12.12 -4.47
CA LEU A 201 37.92 13.08 -5.58
C LEU A 201 36.91 12.69 -6.68
N LEU A 202 36.75 11.38 -6.93
CA LEU A 202 35.83 10.84 -7.95
C LEU A 202 34.48 10.40 -7.36
N ASN A 203 34.21 10.67 -6.07
CA ASN A 203 33.00 10.28 -5.34
C ASN A 203 32.60 8.79 -5.55
N GLN A 204 33.55 7.88 -5.37
CA GLN A 204 33.33 6.45 -5.54
C GLN A 204 32.51 5.87 -4.38
N SER A 205 31.64 4.91 -4.65
CA SER A 205 30.82 4.23 -3.64
C SER A 205 31.67 3.40 -2.67
N LEU A 206 31.51 3.59 -1.36
CA LEU A 206 32.07 2.71 -0.34
C LEU A 206 31.09 1.58 -0.03
N VAL A 207 31.57 0.42 0.42
CA VAL A 207 30.75 -0.79 0.59
C VAL A 207 31.12 -1.52 1.89
N THR A 208 30.11 -1.98 2.63
CA THR A 208 30.25 -2.88 3.79
C THR A 208 30.26 -4.36 3.37
N LEU A 209 30.46 -5.27 4.32
CA LEU A 209 30.15 -6.69 4.14
C LEU A 209 28.66 -6.89 3.80
N ASP A 210 28.33 -7.70 2.80
CA ASP A 210 26.96 -8.18 2.57
C ASP A 210 26.61 -9.29 3.57
N GLN A 211 26.49 -8.89 4.84
CA GLN A 211 26.16 -9.75 5.98
C GLN A 211 25.07 -9.10 6.84
N PRO A 212 24.26 -9.89 7.56
CA PRO A 212 23.26 -9.35 8.48
C PRO A 212 23.93 -8.42 9.51
N LYS A 213 23.24 -7.31 9.82
CA LYS A 213 23.69 -6.14 10.59
C LYS A 213 24.71 -5.20 9.93
N TYR A 214 25.50 -5.67 8.96
CA TYR A 214 26.36 -4.78 8.17
C TYR A 214 25.55 -4.09 7.06
N ARG A 215 24.70 -4.86 6.38
CA ARG A 215 23.70 -4.36 5.42
C ARG A 215 22.52 -3.67 6.12
N CYS A 216 22.13 -2.49 5.65
CA CYS A 216 20.88 -1.84 6.02
C CYS A 216 19.66 -2.66 5.53
N PRO A 217 18.67 -2.99 6.38
CA PRO A 217 17.63 -3.97 6.03
C PRO A 217 16.51 -3.40 5.16
N GLY A 218 16.34 -3.97 3.96
CA GLY A 218 15.29 -3.62 2.99
C GLY A 218 15.51 -2.25 2.34
N ASN A 219 14.48 -1.75 1.64
CA ASN A 219 14.52 -0.49 0.88
C ASN A 219 14.42 0.75 1.81
N GLY A 220 15.27 0.83 2.82
CA GLY A 220 15.40 1.96 3.74
C GLY A 220 16.85 2.46 3.80
N THR A 221 17.03 3.65 4.37
CA THR A 221 18.33 4.24 4.68
C THR A 221 18.64 4.06 6.16
N CYS A 222 19.90 3.88 6.51
CA CYS A 222 20.35 3.73 7.90
C CYS A 222 21.31 4.87 8.25
N GLU A 223 20.85 5.81 9.06
CA GLU A 223 21.60 7.00 9.49
C GLU A 223 22.28 6.74 10.85
N ALA A 224 23.56 7.04 10.98
CA ALA A 224 24.33 6.80 12.20
C ALA A 224 25.49 7.79 12.40
N LEU A 225 26.04 7.79 13.62
CA LEU A 225 27.34 8.39 13.93
C LEU A 225 28.30 7.26 14.30
N VAL A 226 29.47 7.21 13.65
CA VAL A 226 30.48 6.16 13.86
C VAL A 226 31.86 6.81 14.08
N PRO A 227 32.61 6.42 15.13
CA PRO A 227 33.94 6.96 15.38
C PRO A 227 34.97 6.25 14.51
N ALA A 228 35.62 7.00 13.63
CA ALA A 228 36.65 6.53 12.71
C ALA A 228 37.79 7.55 12.62
N ALA A 229 38.89 7.21 11.95
CA ALA A 229 39.95 8.18 11.70
C ALA A 229 39.43 9.39 10.89
N GLY A 230 40.01 10.54 11.18
CA GLY A 230 39.66 11.85 10.64
C GLY A 230 40.73 12.87 11.04
N VAL A 231 40.35 14.14 10.99
CA VAL A 231 41.20 15.26 11.41
C VAL A 231 40.45 16.15 12.39
N ASN A 232 41.15 16.60 13.42
CA ASN A 232 40.79 17.77 14.21
C ASN A 232 41.35 19.00 13.47
N PHE A 233 40.54 20.05 13.35
CA PHE A 233 40.89 21.26 12.60
C PHE A 233 40.41 22.53 13.29
N GLY A 234 41.17 23.62 13.15
CA GLY A 234 40.81 24.95 13.59
C GLY A 234 41.27 25.98 12.58
N CYS A 235 40.36 26.86 12.14
CA CYS A 235 40.61 27.85 11.10
C CYS A 235 40.51 29.28 11.65
N THR A 236 41.45 30.13 11.27
CA THR A 236 41.46 31.57 11.57
C THR A 236 41.45 32.38 10.27
N PRO A 237 40.38 33.13 9.98
CA PRO A 237 40.33 34.03 8.83
C PRO A 237 41.10 35.33 9.13
N THR A 238 41.88 35.78 8.16
CA THR A 238 42.48 37.13 8.13
C THR A 238 42.01 37.85 6.86
N GLN A 239 41.92 39.18 6.91
CA GLN A 239 41.41 39.99 5.79
C GLN A 239 42.35 41.16 5.51
N ASP A 240 42.82 41.22 4.27
CA ASP A 240 43.58 42.33 3.70
C ASP A 240 42.76 43.03 2.60
N THR A 241 43.18 44.23 2.20
CA THR A 241 42.59 44.97 1.07
C THR A 241 43.61 45.19 -0.04
N ILE A 242 43.21 45.00 -1.29
CA ILE A 242 44.03 45.27 -2.48
C ILE A 242 43.23 46.07 -3.50
N ASP A 243 43.80 47.14 -4.05
CA ASP A 243 43.26 47.81 -5.23
C ASP A 243 43.56 46.95 -6.46
N LEU A 244 42.53 46.52 -7.20
CA LEU A 244 42.71 45.66 -8.38
C LEU A 244 43.17 46.42 -9.63
N VAL A 245 43.04 47.74 -9.66
CA VAL A 245 43.34 48.62 -10.79
C VAL A 245 44.74 49.24 -10.66
N ASP A 246 45.27 49.34 -9.44
CA ASP A 246 46.64 49.79 -9.16
C ASP A 246 47.69 48.95 -9.93
N PRO A 247 48.55 49.59 -10.76
CA PRO A 247 49.66 48.92 -11.42
C PRO A 247 50.62 48.16 -10.49
N GLU A 248 50.78 48.56 -9.22
CA GLU A 248 51.63 47.85 -8.25
C GLU A 248 51.01 46.51 -7.79
N SER A 249 49.69 46.34 -7.88
CA SER A 249 49.00 45.09 -7.58
C SER A 249 49.19 44.00 -8.65
N ILE A 250 49.77 44.31 -9.81
CA ILE A 250 49.93 43.35 -10.91
C ILE A 250 51.00 42.29 -10.56
N ASN A 251 50.66 41.01 -10.79
CA ASN A 251 51.33 39.80 -10.30
C ASN A 251 51.16 39.47 -8.80
N SER A 252 50.37 40.22 -8.04
CA SER A 252 49.96 39.82 -6.68
C SER A 252 49.19 38.49 -6.69
N THR A 253 49.23 37.73 -5.59
CA THR A 253 48.40 36.53 -5.42
C THR A 253 46.99 36.91 -4.99
N VAL A 254 46.01 36.65 -5.85
CA VAL A 254 44.58 36.90 -5.60
C VAL A 254 43.76 35.63 -5.35
N PHE A 255 44.31 34.47 -5.72
CA PHE A 255 43.85 33.17 -5.25
C PHE A 255 45.05 32.24 -5.00
N SER A 256 45.04 31.47 -3.92
CA SER A 256 45.93 30.31 -3.77
C SER A 256 45.41 29.31 -2.74
N ILE A 257 45.64 28.03 -3.01
CA ILE A 257 45.53 26.93 -2.04
C ILE A 257 46.95 26.40 -1.83
N THR A 258 47.42 26.37 -0.59
CA THR A 258 48.76 25.89 -0.21
C THR A 258 48.69 25.03 1.05
N PHE A 259 49.52 23.99 1.11
CA PHE A 259 49.65 23.12 2.27
C PHE A 259 51.11 23.08 2.74
N GLU A 260 51.32 23.07 4.05
CA GLU A 260 52.64 23.05 4.67
C GLU A 260 52.64 22.09 5.87
N LEU A 261 53.74 21.36 6.08
CA LEU A 261 53.93 20.50 7.26
C LEU A 261 54.93 21.14 8.22
N ASN A 262 54.43 21.63 9.36
CA ASN A 262 55.26 22.13 10.43
C ASN A 262 55.72 20.95 11.31
N ASN A 263 57.04 20.85 11.51
CA ASN A 263 57.71 19.81 12.32
C ASN A 263 58.53 20.42 13.48
N ASP A 264 58.39 21.72 13.73
CA ASP A 264 59.14 22.48 14.74
C ASP A 264 58.53 22.33 16.15
N SER A 265 57.36 21.70 16.25
CA SER A 265 56.66 21.34 17.48
C SER A 265 56.76 19.84 17.74
N ASP A 266 56.70 19.41 19.01
CA ASP A 266 56.69 17.99 19.43
C ASP A 266 55.57 17.14 18.79
N VAL A 267 54.56 17.80 18.21
CA VAL A 267 53.49 17.20 17.42
C VAL A 267 53.57 17.78 16.00
N PRO A 268 53.65 16.96 14.94
CA PRO A 268 53.58 17.45 13.56
C PRO A 268 52.18 18.00 13.27
N ILE A 269 52.11 19.16 12.62
CA ILE A 269 50.85 19.85 12.27
C ILE A 269 50.88 20.19 10.78
N MET A 270 49.80 19.84 10.07
CA MET A 270 49.59 20.28 8.70
C MET A 270 48.82 21.61 8.73
N PHE A 271 49.36 22.62 8.08
CA PHE A 271 48.68 23.87 7.82
C PHE A 271 48.14 23.86 6.38
N MET A 272 46.91 24.33 6.23
CA MET A 272 46.31 24.66 4.94
C MET A 272 46.00 26.15 4.95
N THR A 273 46.48 26.85 3.93
CA THR A 273 46.21 28.28 3.77
C THR A 273 45.52 28.51 2.43
N THR A 274 44.33 29.09 2.49
CA THR A 274 43.45 29.37 1.34
C THR A 274 43.22 30.88 1.24
N LYS A 275 43.84 31.50 0.24
CA LYS A 275 43.74 32.93 -0.06
C LYS A 275 42.79 33.14 -1.23
N TYR A 276 41.84 34.06 -1.13
CA TYR A 276 40.87 34.34 -2.20
C TYR A 276 40.23 35.73 -2.04
N ILE A 277 39.79 36.35 -3.15
CA ILE A 277 38.97 37.58 -3.08
C ILE A 277 37.54 37.21 -2.71
N SER A 278 37.10 37.68 -1.54
CA SER A 278 35.77 37.43 -0.98
C SER A 278 34.73 38.49 -1.35
N SER A 279 35.17 39.72 -1.59
CA SER A 279 34.31 40.88 -1.84
C SER A 279 35.06 41.95 -2.62
N ILE A 280 34.32 42.80 -3.35
CA ILE A 280 34.86 43.90 -4.16
C ILE A 280 33.91 45.09 -3.97
N ASP A 281 34.45 46.27 -3.71
CA ASP A 281 33.70 47.52 -3.59
C ASP A 281 33.56 48.24 -4.95
N GLU A 282 32.75 49.30 -5.03
CA GLU A 282 32.44 50.00 -6.29
C GLU A 282 33.68 50.57 -6.99
N ASP A 283 34.71 50.95 -6.22
CA ASP A 283 36.00 51.47 -6.70
C ASP A 283 37.01 50.37 -7.11
N CYS A 284 36.59 49.11 -7.24
CA CYS A 284 37.45 47.95 -7.53
C CYS A 284 38.50 47.60 -6.45
N VAL A 285 38.36 48.14 -5.23
CA VAL A 285 39.09 47.66 -4.05
C VAL A 285 38.50 46.32 -3.61
N ALA A 286 39.34 45.29 -3.58
CA ALA A 286 38.97 43.93 -3.21
C ALA A 286 39.39 43.59 -1.77
N THR A 287 38.48 42.93 -1.05
CA THR A 287 38.81 42.25 0.21
C THR A 287 39.38 40.88 -0.11
N VAL A 288 40.61 40.64 0.30
CA VAL A 288 41.28 39.35 0.19
C VAL A 288 41.16 38.64 1.54
N THR A 289 40.36 37.59 1.59
CA THR A 289 40.32 36.71 2.76
C THR A 289 41.41 35.65 2.62
N THR A 290 42.18 35.45 3.68
CA THR A 290 43.12 34.34 3.83
C THR A 290 42.71 33.53 5.06
N ASP A 291 42.10 32.37 4.83
CA ASP A 291 41.85 31.40 5.90
C ASP A 291 43.12 30.58 6.11
N SER A 292 43.59 30.48 7.36
CA SER A 292 44.62 29.51 7.73
C SER A 292 44.03 28.49 8.69
N CYS A 293 44.07 27.23 8.31
CA CYS A 293 43.56 26.10 9.08
C CYS A 293 44.70 25.17 9.50
N ASN A 294 44.74 24.81 10.77
CA ASN A 294 45.59 23.71 11.23
C ASN A 294 44.84 22.37 11.19
N PHE A 295 45.57 21.28 11.03
CA PHE A 295 45.07 19.92 11.01
C PHE A 295 45.97 18.98 11.84
N ILE A 296 45.32 18.16 12.67
CA ILE A 296 45.96 17.13 13.51
C ILE A 296 45.16 15.82 13.36
N PRO A 297 45.78 14.63 13.25
CA PRO A 297 45.06 13.36 13.20
C PRO A 297 44.18 13.17 14.44
N ALA A 298 42.93 12.74 14.23
CA ALA A 298 42.00 12.49 15.33
C ALA A 298 41.02 11.37 14.99
N THR A 299 40.54 10.66 16.01
CA THR A 299 39.30 9.88 15.89
C THR A 299 38.12 10.85 15.95
N VAL A 300 37.25 10.79 14.94
CA VAL A 300 36.14 11.73 14.71
C VAL A 300 34.85 10.92 14.52
N TRP A 301 33.73 11.43 15.06
CA TRP A 301 32.41 10.84 14.83
C TRP A 301 31.86 11.30 13.48
N HIS A 302 31.98 10.45 12.47
CA HIS A 302 31.47 10.72 11.14
C HIS A 302 29.96 10.44 11.07
N PRO A 303 29.14 11.36 10.53
CA PRO A 303 27.75 11.09 10.19
C PRO A 303 27.71 10.23 8.93
N ILE A 304 27.16 9.02 9.01
CA ILE A 304 27.13 8.08 7.89
C ILE A 304 25.70 7.70 7.51
N ILE A 305 25.50 7.46 6.22
CA ILE A 305 24.28 6.91 5.64
C ILE A 305 24.65 5.58 4.99
N ILE A 306 23.98 4.50 5.38
CA ILE A 306 24.11 3.18 4.77
C ILE A 306 22.84 2.88 3.97
N GLN A 307 22.99 2.50 2.69
CA GLN A 307 21.90 2.10 1.80
C GLN A 307 22.24 0.73 1.20
N GLU A 308 21.44 -0.28 1.55
CA GLU A 308 21.82 -1.69 1.40
C GLU A 308 23.23 -1.94 2.00
N THR A 309 24.24 -2.22 1.18
CA THR A 309 25.64 -2.35 1.60
C THR A 309 26.47 -1.09 1.38
N THR A 310 25.98 -0.11 0.61
CA THR A 310 26.69 1.12 0.25
C THR A 310 26.79 2.06 1.44
N VAL A 311 27.96 2.66 1.67
CA VAL A 311 28.20 3.70 2.70
C VAL A 311 28.54 5.03 2.04
N SER A 312 28.06 6.13 2.60
CA SER A 312 28.53 7.49 2.34
C SER A 312 28.58 8.28 3.65
N ARG A 313 29.55 9.19 3.81
CA ARG A 313 29.42 10.26 4.82
C ARG A 313 28.27 11.19 4.40
N ASP A 314 27.49 11.66 5.35
CA ASP A 314 26.58 12.78 5.09
C ASP A 314 27.37 14.08 4.95
N LEU A 315 27.34 14.65 3.73
CA LEU A 315 27.98 15.93 3.41
C LEU A 315 27.08 17.13 3.74
N GLN A 316 25.81 16.92 4.12
CA GLN A 316 24.89 18.00 4.52
C GLN A 316 25.07 18.40 6.00
N THR A 317 25.62 17.52 6.83
CA THR A 317 25.97 17.82 8.23
C THR A 317 27.04 18.93 8.28
N PRO A 318 26.78 20.08 8.93
CA PRO A 318 27.73 21.19 9.00
C PRO A 318 29.04 20.82 9.71
N LEU A 319 30.17 21.31 9.21
CA LEU A 319 31.50 21.08 9.80
C LEU A 319 31.58 21.45 11.29
N SER A 320 30.87 22.49 11.72
CA SER A 320 30.77 22.94 13.11
C SER A 320 30.02 21.98 14.06
N SER A 321 29.37 20.94 13.53
CA SER A 321 28.67 19.91 14.31
C SER A 321 29.41 18.57 14.40
N ILE A 322 30.60 18.49 13.79
CA ILE A 322 31.47 17.31 13.83
C ILE A 322 32.06 17.14 15.25
N ILE A 323 31.87 15.96 15.83
CA ILE A 323 32.36 15.67 17.18
C ILE A 323 33.76 15.04 17.09
N ILE A 324 34.77 15.77 17.55
CA ILE A 324 36.14 15.27 17.73
C ILE A 324 36.17 14.38 18.98
N GLY A 325 36.68 13.16 18.85
CA GLY A 325 36.77 12.19 19.94
C GLY A 325 38.12 12.22 20.69
N LYS A 326 39.22 12.05 19.96
CA LYS A 326 40.58 11.95 20.52
C LYS A 326 41.62 12.33 19.46
N ASN A 327 42.53 13.25 19.75
CA ASN A 327 43.70 13.51 18.90
C ASN A 327 44.74 12.38 19.07
N TYR A 328 45.44 12.03 18.00
CA TYR A 328 46.55 11.06 18.01
C TYR A 328 47.70 11.54 17.14
N THR A 329 48.86 10.90 17.27
CA THR A 329 50.11 11.25 16.58
C THR A 329 50.80 9.98 16.11
N SER A 330 51.42 9.99 14.94
CA SER A 330 52.11 8.82 14.40
C SER A 330 53.63 9.04 14.27
N PRO A 331 54.46 8.03 14.56
CA PRO A 331 55.90 8.08 14.30
C PRO A 331 56.26 8.25 12.82
N GLY A 332 55.40 7.84 11.89
CA GLY A 332 55.56 8.02 10.45
C GLY A 332 55.31 9.45 9.95
N ASP A 333 54.64 10.30 10.74
CA ASP A 333 54.42 11.72 10.41
C ASP A 333 55.63 12.61 10.74
N ALA A 334 56.52 12.17 11.63
CA ALA A 334 57.74 12.90 11.97
C ALA A 334 58.68 13.11 10.76
N ASN A 335 59.50 14.16 10.77
CA ASN A 335 60.47 14.40 9.70
C ASN A 335 61.56 13.30 9.66
N SER A 336 62.01 12.94 8.46
CA SER A 336 62.89 11.78 8.23
C SER A 336 63.47 11.77 6.82
N ASP A 337 64.80 11.76 6.69
CA ASP A 337 65.49 11.68 5.39
C ASP A 337 65.43 10.28 4.75
N ASP A 338 65.10 9.24 5.54
CA ASP A 338 64.87 7.88 5.05
C ASP A 338 63.62 7.81 4.16
N GLN A 339 63.85 7.79 2.85
CA GLN A 339 62.85 7.67 1.80
C GLN A 339 62.02 6.37 1.85
N SER A 340 62.54 5.32 2.49
CA SER A 340 61.89 4.00 2.60
C SER A 340 60.96 3.88 3.80
N ARG A 341 61.08 4.77 4.80
CA ARG A 341 60.27 4.79 6.01
C ARG A 341 58.77 4.93 5.65
N PRO A 342 57.86 4.23 6.34
CA PRO A 342 56.42 4.46 6.20
C PRO A 342 56.05 5.92 6.54
N ILE A 343 55.05 6.47 5.84
CA ILE A 343 54.40 7.73 6.22
C ILE A 343 53.20 7.48 7.12
N GLY A 344 52.98 8.40 8.04
CA GLY A 344 51.76 8.46 8.85
C GLY A 344 50.56 9.04 8.10
N PRO A 345 49.39 9.12 8.77
CA PRO A 345 48.19 9.67 8.15
C PRO A 345 48.25 11.17 7.87
N LEU A 346 48.98 11.98 8.65
CA LEU A 346 49.07 13.43 8.39
C LEU A 346 49.90 13.70 7.12
N LYS A 347 51.03 13.01 6.98
CA LYS A 347 51.87 13.03 5.77
C LYS A 347 51.15 12.40 4.57
N GLY A 348 50.35 11.38 4.78
CA GLY A 348 49.49 10.79 3.75
C GLY A 348 48.41 11.75 3.23
N LEU A 349 47.70 12.41 4.15
CA LEU A 349 46.73 13.45 3.82
C LEU A 349 47.40 14.64 3.13
N TYR A 350 48.54 15.13 3.64
CA TYR A 350 49.33 16.17 3.00
C TYR A 350 49.71 15.81 1.56
N ALA A 351 50.35 14.65 1.35
CA ALA A 351 50.80 14.21 0.04
C ALA A 351 49.65 13.95 -0.96
N GLY A 352 48.42 13.70 -0.47
CA GLY A 352 47.22 13.62 -1.29
C GLY A 352 46.62 14.99 -1.59
N LEU A 353 46.43 15.84 -0.58
CA LEU A 353 45.78 17.14 -0.69
C LEU A 353 46.64 18.15 -1.45
N ASP A 354 47.93 18.25 -1.13
CA ASP A 354 48.86 19.16 -1.80
C ASP A 354 48.94 18.87 -3.30
N ARG A 355 49.28 17.63 -3.67
CA ARG A 355 49.42 17.21 -5.07
C ARG A 355 48.13 17.28 -5.88
N THR A 356 46.97 17.35 -5.22
CA THR A 356 45.65 17.45 -5.87
C THR A 356 45.18 18.89 -5.97
N PHE A 357 45.22 19.66 -4.87
CA PHE A 357 44.54 20.95 -4.71
C PHE A 357 45.47 22.16 -4.70
N ALA A 358 46.79 21.98 -4.48
CA ALA A 358 47.72 23.11 -4.51
C ALA A 358 47.63 23.86 -5.84
N SER A 359 47.50 25.18 -5.72
CA SER A 359 47.16 26.03 -6.87
C SER A 359 47.38 27.50 -6.54
N LYS A 360 47.69 28.29 -7.57
CA LYS A 360 47.99 29.72 -7.46
C LYS A 360 47.45 30.46 -8.67
N ALA A 361 46.77 31.58 -8.43
CA ALA A 361 46.48 32.56 -9.46
C ALA A 361 47.00 33.95 -9.08
N VAL A 362 47.59 34.61 -10.07
CA VAL A 362 48.13 35.97 -9.95
C VAL A 362 47.33 36.97 -10.78
N LEU A 363 47.24 38.20 -10.28
CA LEU A 363 46.55 39.29 -10.96
C LEU A 363 47.30 39.68 -12.24
N VAL A 364 46.59 39.79 -13.37
CA VAL A 364 47.17 40.23 -14.65
C VAL A 364 46.22 41.17 -15.39
N LYS A 365 46.79 42.04 -16.22
CA LYS A 365 46.01 42.96 -17.05
C LYS A 365 45.47 42.23 -18.28
N GLY A 366 44.15 42.31 -18.48
CA GLY A 366 43.43 41.71 -19.61
C GLY A 366 43.33 42.64 -20.82
N ALA A 367 42.42 42.31 -21.74
CA ALA A 367 42.08 43.18 -22.86
C ALA A 367 41.23 44.38 -22.40
N GLN A 368 41.28 45.49 -23.15
CA GLN A 368 40.42 46.67 -22.93
C GLN A 368 40.49 47.24 -21.49
N ASP A 369 41.67 47.24 -20.88
CA ASP A 369 41.94 47.73 -19.52
C ASP A 369 41.30 46.92 -18.37
N SER A 370 40.53 45.87 -18.69
CA SER A 370 39.95 44.95 -17.69
C SER A 370 41.03 44.18 -16.92
N ILE A 371 40.72 43.85 -15.66
CA ILE A 371 41.57 43.09 -14.76
C ILE A 371 41.13 41.62 -14.78
N THR A 372 42.09 40.71 -14.90
CA THR A 372 41.84 39.26 -14.95
C THR A 372 42.91 38.49 -14.15
N PHE A 373 42.82 37.16 -14.10
CA PHE A 373 43.79 36.32 -13.41
C PHE A 373 44.51 35.37 -14.36
N ARG A 374 45.74 35.02 -14.00
CA ARG A 374 46.50 33.92 -14.59
C ARG A 374 46.72 32.86 -13.52
N ALA A 375 46.06 31.72 -13.68
CA ALA A 375 46.36 30.51 -12.92
C ALA A 375 47.72 29.93 -13.33
N ASP A 376 48.24 29.03 -12.49
CA ASP A 376 49.28 28.07 -12.87
C ASP A 376 48.68 26.92 -13.71
N ALA A 377 49.28 25.72 -13.67
CA ALA A 377 48.77 24.55 -14.39
C ALA A 377 47.51 23.93 -13.75
N SER A 378 47.09 24.40 -12.57
CA SER A 378 46.00 23.86 -11.78
C SER A 378 44.66 24.55 -12.10
N GLN A 379 43.56 23.79 -12.12
CA GLN A 379 42.24 24.31 -12.52
C GLN A 379 41.36 24.78 -11.35
N TRP A 380 41.76 24.55 -10.10
CA TRP A 380 41.01 25.01 -8.91
C TRP A 380 40.74 26.52 -8.87
N PRO A 381 41.67 27.41 -9.28
CA PRO A 381 41.40 28.84 -9.35
C PRO A 381 40.30 29.19 -10.36
N LEU A 382 40.02 28.34 -11.35
CA LEU A 382 38.90 28.53 -12.28
C LEU A 382 37.59 27.95 -11.72
N LEU A 383 37.66 26.80 -11.03
CA LEU A 383 36.47 26.14 -10.45
C LEU A 383 35.79 26.99 -9.36
N TYR A 384 36.58 27.70 -8.55
CA TYR A 384 36.07 28.52 -7.44
C TYR A 384 35.63 29.93 -7.84
N VAL A 385 35.74 30.35 -9.11
CA VAL A 385 35.29 31.68 -9.58
C VAL A 385 33.79 31.84 -9.39
N ASP A 386 33.37 32.96 -8.81
CA ASP A 386 31.97 33.31 -8.64
C ASP A 386 31.41 34.04 -9.88
N THR A 387 30.91 33.25 -10.82
CA THR A 387 30.26 33.72 -12.06
C THR A 387 28.97 34.52 -11.85
N THR A 388 28.47 34.66 -10.61
CA THR A 388 27.27 35.47 -10.35
C THR A 388 27.51 36.98 -10.52
N LEU A 389 28.75 37.47 -10.37
CA LEU A 389 29.11 38.89 -10.51
C LEU A 389 28.71 39.48 -11.87
N THR A 390 28.92 38.74 -12.96
CA THR A 390 28.64 39.19 -14.33
C THR A 390 27.19 38.92 -14.77
N SER A 391 26.36 38.34 -13.90
CA SER A 391 24.96 38.04 -14.24
C SER A 391 24.11 39.33 -14.29
N SER A 392 23.14 39.36 -15.21
CA SER A 392 22.21 40.49 -15.41
C SER A 392 21.39 40.86 -14.16
N ASN A 393 21.22 39.92 -13.24
CA ASN A 393 20.35 40.03 -12.08
C ASN A 393 21.13 40.37 -10.79
N SER A 394 22.45 40.56 -10.87
CA SER A 394 23.30 40.91 -9.73
C SER A 394 23.21 42.40 -9.41
N SER A 395 23.14 42.73 -8.11
CA SER A 395 23.16 44.10 -7.58
C SER A 395 24.53 44.78 -7.62
N THR A 396 25.55 44.11 -8.17
CA THR A 396 26.91 44.65 -8.34
C THR A 396 26.93 45.82 -9.32
N SER A 397 27.73 46.85 -9.02
CA SER A 397 27.86 48.06 -9.85
C SER A 397 28.42 47.75 -11.25
N GLN A 398 28.10 48.60 -12.22
CA GLN A 398 28.55 48.43 -13.60
C GLN A 398 30.08 48.59 -13.73
N ASN A 399 30.69 49.46 -12.91
CA ASN A 399 32.14 49.65 -12.86
C ASN A 399 32.89 48.34 -12.51
N VAL A 400 32.38 47.59 -11.52
CA VAL A 400 32.96 46.31 -11.12
C VAL A 400 32.76 45.24 -12.19
N LYS A 401 31.58 45.19 -12.83
CA LYS A 401 31.28 44.26 -13.93
C LYS A 401 32.20 44.43 -15.14
N ASP A 402 32.49 45.67 -15.52
CA ASP A 402 33.25 45.98 -16.74
C ASP A 402 34.77 45.99 -16.52
N LYS A 403 35.25 46.32 -15.30
CA LYS A 403 36.69 46.44 -15.02
C LYS A 403 37.29 45.32 -14.18
N CYS A 404 36.59 44.84 -13.15
CA CYS A 404 37.19 43.98 -12.12
C CYS A 404 36.26 42.84 -11.61
N PRO A 405 35.67 42.01 -12.48
CA PRO A 405 34.70 40.97 -12.07
C PRO A 405 35.37 39.72 -11.46
N LEU A 406 36.19 39.88 -10.41
CA LEU A 406 37.07 38.86 -9.84
C LEU A 406 36.76 38.53 -8.37
N ARG A 407 35.74 37.70 -8.13
CA ARG A 407 35.43 37.10 -6.81
C ARG A 407 35.51 35.58 -6.89
N TRP A 408 35.89 34.96 -5.78
CA TRP A 408 35.88 33.52 -5.58
C TRP A 408 34.94 33.13 -4.43
N LYS A 409 34.46 31.90 -4.46
CA LYS A 409 33.90 31.23 -3.29
C LYS A 409 35.04 30.70 -2.42
N SER A 410 34.84 30.64 -1.11
CA SER A 410 35.83 30.00 -0.21
C SER A 410 35.97 28.51 -0.56
N PRO A 411 37.19 28.00 -0.78
CA PRO A 411 37.44 26.57 -0.95
C PRO A 411 37.59 25.85 0.41
N THR A 412 37.62 26.57 1.52
CA THR A 412 38.06 26.09 2.84
C THR A 412 37.20 24.92 3.35
N ASP A 413 35.87 25.05 3.32
CA ASP A 413 34.94 24.01 3.77
C ASP A 413 35.03 22.73 2.90
N ASP A 414 35.15 22.88 1.59
CA ASP A 414 35.28 21.75 0.65
C ASP A 414 36.56 20.96 0.92
N LEU A 415 37.69 21.64 1.12
CA LEU A 415 38.97 20.99 1.39
C LEU A 415 38.97 20.26 2.74
N ILE A 416 38.29 20.80 3.76
CA ILE A 416 38.06 20.09 5.04
C ILE A 416 37.19 18.85 4.82
N GLN A 417 36.11 18.94 4.02
CA GLN A 417 35.29 17.78 3.66
C GLN A 417 36.10 16.73 2.88
N TYR A 418 36.98 17.11 1.96
CA TYR A 418 37.88 16.17 1.28
C TYR A 418 38.88 15.51 2.23
N ALA A 419 39.52 16.26 3.13
CA ALA A 419 40.43 15.71 4.14
C ALA A 419 39.73 14.66 5.04
N LEU A 420 38.51 14.95 5.48
CA LEU A 420 37.67 14.02 6.23
C LEU A 420 37.23 12.80 5.42
N ASP A 421 37.01 12.93 4.10
CA ASP A 421 36.61 11.81 3.25
C ASP A 421 37.77 10.87 2.96
N ILE A 422 38.95 11.40 2.63
CA ILE A 422 40.16 10.59 2.44
C ILE A 422 40.48 9.82 3.72
N ALA A 423 40.37 10.45 4.90
CA ALA A 423 40.57 9.80 6.19
C ALA A 423 39.50 8.73 6.51
N PHE A 424 38.21 9.00 6.23
CA PHE A 424 37.13 8.01 6.42
C PHE A 424 37.28 6.80 5.49
N ARG A 425 37.68 7.02 4.24
CA ARG A 425 37.97 5.96 3.26
C ARG A 425 39.14 5.09 3.70
N ALA A 426 40.24 5.71 4.10
CA ALA A 426 41.40 5.01 4.67
C ALA A 426 41.00 4.19 5.92
N ALA A 427 40.20 4.76 6.82
CA ALA A 427 39.70 4.06 8.00
C ALA A 427 38.88 2.80 7.67
N LEU A 428 38.05 2.86 6.62
CA LEU A 428 37.21 1.74 6.19
C LEU A 428 38.04 0.64 5.49
N ASP A 429 38.99 1.03 4.64
CA ASP A 429 39.91 0.10 3.95
C ASP A 429 40.84 -0.63 4.94
N VAL A 430 41.34 0.08 5.97
CA VAL A 430 42.07 -0.52 7.11
C VAL A 430 41.17 -1.43 7.94
N GLY A 431 39.88 -1.11 8.06
CA GLY A 431 38.87 -1.99 8.67
C GLY A 431 38.73 -3.32 7.91
N GLY A 432 38.59 -3.26 6.59
CA GLY A 432 38.68 -4.39 5.66
C GLY A 432 37.74 -5.54 6.00
N GLN A 433 38.31 -6.66 6.48
CA GLN A 433 37.57 -7.81 7.05
C GLN A 433 38.05 -8.16 8.47
N ASN A 434 38.67 -7.20 9.17
CA ASN A 434 39.34 -7.43 10.44
C ASN A 434 38.36 -7.32 11.62
N ASP A 435 37.95 -8.46 12.20
CA ASP A 435 37.04 -8.48 13.35
C ASP A 435 37.57 -7.77 14.60
N ASN A 436 38.89 -7.52 14.72
CA ASN A 436 39.44 -6.70 15.81
C ASN A 436 39.09 -5.21 15.67
N LEU A 437 38.70 -4.75 14.47
CA LEU A 437 38.26 -3.39 14.16
C LEU A 437 36.72 -3.31 14.00
N LYS A 438 36.00 -4.36 14.43
CA LYS A 438 34.54 -4.39 14.44
C LYS A 438 33.99 -3.47 15.53
N GLN A 439 33.17 -2.52 15.12
CA GLN A 439 32.41 -1.61 15.97
C GLN A 439 30.91 -1.90 15.84
N ASN A 440 30.19 -1.89 16.98
CA ASN A 440 28.74 -2.07 17.02
C ASN A 440 28.09 -0.72 17.40
N PHE A 441 27.08 -0.28 16.64
CA PHE A 441 26.43 1.02 16.81
C PHE A 441 24.91 0.92 16.61
N THR A 442 24.17 1.95 17.05
CA THR A 442 22.72 2.02 16.86
C THR A 442 22.38 3.04 15.77
N ALA A 443 22.00 2.54 14.60
CA ALA A 443 21.50 3.36 13.49
C ALA A 443 20.01 3.72 13.67
N VAL A 444 19.60 4.84 13.08
CA VAL A 444 18.21 5.16 12.81
C VAL A 444 17.89 4.70 11.39
N TRP A 445 17.19 3.58 11.27
CA TRP A 445 16.60 3.16 10.00
C TRP A 445 15.42 4.08 9.68
N ARG A 446 15.41 4.65 8.48
CA ARG A 446 14.27 5.36 7.88
C ARG A 446 13.84 4.62 6.62
N GLY A 447 12.54 4.38 6.46
CA GLY A 447 12.03 3.73 5.26
C GLY A 447 10.52 3.65 5.24
N LYS A 448 9.98 3.21 4.11
CA LYS A 448 8.54 3.06 3.89
C LYS A 448 8.13 1.62 4.16
N GLU A 449 7.12 1.43 4.99
CA GLU A 449 6.48 0.13 5.18
C GLU A 449 4.98 0.25 4.88
N LEU A 450 4.41 -0.77 4.23
CA LEU A 450 2.97 -0.84 3.95
C LEU A 450 2.19 -1.17 5.24
N TRP A 451 1.32 -0.27 5.66
CA TRP A 451 0.51 -0.39 6.88
C TRP A 451 -0.98 -0.32 6.54
N HIS A 452 -1.78 -1.10 7.26
CA HIS A 452 -3.23 -1.10 7.14
C HIS A 452 -3.86 0.03 7.95
N PHE A 453 -4.69 0.83 7.29
CA PHE A 453 -5.45 1.92 7.88
C PHE A 453 -6.95 1.72 7.63
N THR A 454 -7.69 1.63 8.72
CA THR A 454 -9.15 1.55 8.70
C THR A 454 -9.77 2.94 8.63
N ASP A 455 -10.64 3.17 7.64
CA ASP A 455 -11.47 4.37 7.60
C ASP A 455 -12.77 4.14 8.37
N PHE A 456 -12.84 4.74 9.55
CA PHE A 456 -13.98 4.61 10.46
C PHE A 456 -15.29 5.17 9.86
N THR A 457 -15.21 6.06 8.87
CA THR A 457 -16.38 6.61 8.16
C THR A 457 -17.02 5.53 7.31
N PHE A 458 -16.24 4.88 6.45
CA PHE A 458 -16.72 3.79 5.59
C PHE A 458 -17.11 2.56 6.40
N LEU A 459 -16.40 2.25 7.49
CA LEU A 459 -16.80 1.22 8.46
C LEU A 459 -18.18 1.52 9.07
N GLY A 460 -18.40 2.74 9.55
CA GLY A 460 -19.68 3.16 10.14
C GLY A 460 -20.85 3.09 9.15
N ILE A 461 -20.62 3.54 7.91
CA ILE A 461 -21.63 3.46 6.83
C ILE A 461 -21.91 1.99 6.46
N ALA A 462 -20.87 1.16 6.30
CA ALA A 462 -21.03 -0.27 5.98
C ALA A 462 -21.83 -1.01 7.06
N VAL A 463 -21.49 -0.83 8.34
CA VAL A 463 -22.22 -1.43 9.47
C VAL A 463 -23.65 -0.90 9.56
N GLY A 464 -23.89 0.39 9.31
CA GLY A 464 -25.24 0.97 9.24
C GLY A 464 -26.09 0.38 8.11
N VAL A 465 -25.51 0.18 6.93
CA VAL A 465 -26.18 -0.44 5.77
C VAL A 465 -26.45 -1.93 6.01
N MET A 466 -25.55 -2.66 6.67
CA MET A 466 -25.81 -4.03 7.13
C MET A 466 -26.96 -4.05 8.14
N GLY A 467 -26.92 -3.23 9.20
CA GLY A 467 -27.99 -3.14 10.21
C GLY A 467 -29.36 -2.80 9.62
N LEU A 468 -29.41 -1.90 8.63
CA LEU A 468 -30.62 -1.59 7.86
C LEU A 468 -31.14 -2.82 7.10
N GLY A 469 -30.26 -3.62 6.49
CA GLY A 469 -30.63 -4.89 5.85
C GLY A 469 -31.30 -5.87 6.81
N VAL A 470 -30.71 -6.06 8.00
CA VAL A 470 -31.28 -6.91 9.06
C VAL A 470 -32.67 -6.40 9.48
N ALA A 471 -32.82 -5.08 9.72
CA ALA A 471 -34.09 -4.47 10.12
C ALA A 471 -35.18 -4.58 9.04
N LEU A 472 -34.83 -4.40 7.77
CA LEU A 472 -35.72 -4.56 6.62
C LEU A 472 -36.21 -6.01 6.48
N ALA A 473 -35.31 -6.98 6.58
CA ALA A 473 -35.67 -8.40 6.50
C ALA A 473 -36.49 -8.86 7.71
N MET A 474 -36.20 -8.35 8.91
CA MET A 474 -37.04 -8.53 10.12
C MET A 474 -38.45 -7.95 9.95
N SER A 475 -38.61 -6.84 9.22
CA SER A 475 -39.93 -6.26 8.92
C SER A 475 -40.82 -7.21 8.11
N LEU A 476 -40.26 -7.99 7.17
CA LEU A 476 -41.01 -9.01 6.41
C LEU A 476 -41.49 -10.17 7.29
N LEU A 477 -40.72 -10.55 8.31
CA LEU A 477 -41.09 -11.60 9.25
C LEU A 477 -42.23 -11.20 10.20
N TRP A 478 -42.66 -9.92 10.21
CA TRP A 478 -43.66 -9.43 11.16
C TRP A 478 -45.02 -10.14 11.03
N GLY A 479 -45.42 -10.82 12.10
CA GLY A 479 -46.64 -11.64 12.16
C GLY A 479 -46.39 -13.15 11.97
N TRP A 480 -45.13 -13.61 11.89
CA TRP A 480 -44.81 -15.04 11.83
C TRP A 480 -45.48 -15.88 12.93
N GLY A 481 -45.67 -15.32 14.14
CA GLY A 481 -46.33 -15.97 15.27
C GLY A 481 -47.84 -16.24 15.09
N GLU A 482 -48.50 -15.65 14.07
CA GLU A 482 -49.88 -16.00 13.71
C GLU A 482 -49.95 -17.36 12.99
N LEU A 483 -48.83 -17.82 12.41
CA LEU A 483 -48.76 -19.02 11.58
C LEU A 483 -48.41 -20.26 12.42
N LYS A 484 -49.42 -21.10 12.71
CA LYS A 484 -49.31 -22.30 13.57
C LYS A 484 -48.56 -23.50 12.94
N ARG A 485 -47.77 -23.31 11.88
CA ARG A 485 -47.06 -24.38 11.12
C ARG A 485 -45.77 -23.88 10.49
N HIS A 486 -44.85 -24.77 10.08
CA HIS A 486 -43.81 -24.37 9.13
C HIS A 486 -44.47 -23.97 7.80
N VAL A 487 -43.97 -22.91 7.14
CA VAL A 487 -44.53 -22.40 5.88
C VAL A 487 -43.44 -22.22 4.83
N THR A 488 -43.69 -22.68 3.61
CA THR A 488 -42.80 -22.45 2.46
C THR A 488 -43.60 -21.95 1.25
N LEU A 489 -42.91 -21.41 0.24
CA LEU A 489 -43.52 -21.13 -1.07
C LEU A 489 -43.31 -22.29 -2.06
N SER A 490 -43.20 -23.52 -1.53
CA SER A 490 -43.14 -24.72 -2.36
C SER A 490 -44.41 -24.84 -3.23
N PRO A 491 -44.29 -25.17 -4.54
CA PRO A 491 -45.44 -25.45 -5.40
C PRO A 491 -46.41 -26.48 -4.83
N LEU A 492 -45.92 -27.42 -4.01
CA LEU A 492 -46.75 -28.43 -3.34
C LEU A 492 -47.61 -27.83 -2.22
N GLU A 493 -47.10 -26.87 -1.44
CA GLU A 493 -47.90 -26.21 -0.40
C GLU A 493 -48.89 -25.20 -1.00
N THR A 494 -48.43 -24.39 -1.96
CA THR A 494 -49.27 -23.37 -2.60
C THR A 494 -50.37 -24.02 -3.44
N GLY A 495 -50.03 -25.03 -4.26
CA GLY A 495 -51.01 -25.82 -5.01
C GLY A 495 -52.04 -26.50 -4.11
N LYS A 496 -51.63 -27.08 -2.98
CA LYS A 496 -52.57 -27.73 -2.04
C LYS A 496 -53.48 -26.72 -1.35
N ALA A 497 -53.00 -25.49 -1.08
CA ALA A 497 -53.84 -24.41 -0.57
C ALA A 497 -54.85 -23.85 -1.60
N PHE A 498 -54.56 -23.96 -2.90
CA PHE A 498 -55.52 -23.68 -3.96
C PHE A 498 -56.42 -24.87 -4.32
N GLY A 499 -56.29 -26.02 -3.65
CA GLY A 499 -57.12 -27.20 -3.89
C GLY A 499 -56.80 -27.96 -5.18
N ALA A 500 -55.56 -27.91 -5.66
CA ALA A 500 -55.14 -28.61 -6.88
C ALA A 500 -55.49 -30.11 -6.80
N PRO A 501 -56.24 -30.69 -7.77
CA PRO A 501 -56.84 -32.02 -7.61
C PRO A 501 -55.85 -33.16 -7.32
N ILE A 502 -54.67 -33.12 -7.92
CA ILE A 502 -53.57 -34.08 -7.68
C ILE A 502 -53.07 -34.08 -6.22
N LEU A 503 -53.26 -32.99 -5.48
CA LEU A 503 -52.80 -32.83 -4.09
C LEU A 503 -53.90 -33.10 -3.05
N LEU A 504 -55.11 -33.48 -3.48
CA LEU A 504 -56.23 -33.86 -2.61
C LEU A 504 -56.09 -35.28 -2.03
N THR A 505 -55.27 -36.14 -2.65
CA THR A 505 -54.99 -37.50 -2.19
C THR A 505 -53.94 -37.55 -1.07
N ALA A 506 -53.07 -36.54 -0.98
CA ALA A 506 -52.16 -36.37 0.16
C ALA A 506 -52.95 -36.04 1.44
N GLY A 507 -52.53 -36.61 2.57
CA GLY A 507 -53.24 -36.61 3.85
C GLY A 507 -53.44 -35.23 4.49
N PRO A 508 -53.91 -35.15 5.74
CA PRO A 508 -54.13 -33.89 6.45
C PRO A 508 -52.84 -33.08 6.73
N GLU A 509 -51.68 -33.62 6.37
CA GLU A 509 -50.37 -32.96 6.30
C GLU A 509 -50.41 -31.70 5.42
N ARG A 510 -49.72 -30.65 5.89
CA ARG A 510 -49.70 -29.30 5.26
C ARG A 510 -48.31 -28.77 4.92
N GLU A 511 -47.25 -29.51 5.23
CA GLU A 511 -45.84 -29.09 5.01
C GLU A 511 -45.27 -29.79 3.77
N ALA A 512 -44.47 -29.07 2.96
CA ALA A 512 -43.98 -29.55 1.66
C ALA A 512 -43.32 -30.95 1.71
N ASN A 513 -42.49 -31.21 2.73
CA ASN A 513 -41.72 -32.44 2.84
C ASN A 513 -42.61 -33.67 3.10
N SER A 514 -43.71 -33.51 3.87
CA SER A 514 -44.68 -34.58 4.08
C SER A 514 -45.45 -34.89 2.79
N ILE A 515 -45.92 -33.85 2.10
CA ILE A 515 -46.64 -33.99 0.82
C ILE A 515 -45.74 -34.67 -0.22
N ASN A 516 -44.47 -34.28 -0.31
CA ASN A 516 -43.50 -34.90 -1.21
C ASN A 516 -43.20 -36.36 -0.83
N LYS A 517 -43.24 -36.73 0.46
CA LYS A 517 -43.09 -38.12 0.89
C LYS A 517 -44.32 -38.98 0.57
N GLU A 518 -45.52 -38.40 0.64
CA GLU A 518 -46.79 -39.10 0.36
C GLU A 518 -47.06 -39.28 -1.14
N ILE A 519 -46.80 -38.27 -1.97
CA ILE A 519 -47.19 -38.26 -3.40
C ILE A 519 -46.10 -37.75 -4.36
N GLY A 520 -44.88 -37.47 -3.90
CA GLY A 520 -43.77 -37.03 -4.77
C GLY A 520 -43.22 -38.11 -5.72
N HIS A 521 -43.78 -39.33 -5.67
CA HIS A 521 -43.51 -40.41 -6.62
C HIS A 521 -44.52 -40.46 -7.79
N GLU A 522 -45.60 -39.67 -7.74
CA GLU A 522 -46.56 -39.57 -8.85
C GLU A 522 -45.95 -38.86 -10.05
N ARG A 523 -46.16 -39.43 -11.24
CA ARG A 523 -45.64 -38.86 -12.50
C ARG A 523 -46.64 -37.84 -13.03
N VAL A 524 -46.13 -36.65 -13.35
CA VAL A 524 -46.92 -35.51 -13.82
C VAL A 524 -46.36 -35.02 -15.15
N ALA A 525 -47.23 -34.86 -16.14
CA ALA A 525 -46.94 -34.23 -17.42
C ALA A 525 -47.90 -33.06 -17.66
N HIS A 526 -47.51 -32.14 -18.53
CA HIS A 526 -48.34 -31.01 -18.97
C HIS A 526 -48.39 -31.04 -20.50
N GLY A 527 -49.58 -31.09 -21.08
CA GLY A 527 -49.75 -31.14 -22.53
C GLY A 527 -51.08 -30.50 -22.93
N ASP A 528 -51.04 -29.64 -23.95
CA ASP A 528 -52.19 -29.03 -24.65
C ASP A 528 -53.36 -28.67 -23.71
N ASP A 529 -53.05 -27.78 -22.76
CA ASP A 529 -53.91 -27.20 -21.72
C ASP A 529 -54.40 -28.13 -20.57
N GLU A 530 -53.98 -29.40 -20.49
CA GLU A 530 -54.27 -30.29 -19.34
C GLU A 530 -53.02 -30.78 -18.59
N LEU A 531 -53.13 -30.88 -17.26
CA LEU A 531 -52.17 -31.57 -16.39
C LEU A 531 -52.53 -33.06 -16.33
N VAL A 532 -51.64 -33.93 -16.82
CA VAL A 532 -51.86 -35.38 -16.87
C VAL A 532 -51.11 -36.07 -15.74
N TRP A 533 -51.82 -36.84 -14.92
CA TRP A 533 -51.24 -37.73 -13.90
C TRP A 533 -52.07 -39.01 -13.79
N ASN A 534 -51.57 -39.99 -13.04
CA ASN A 534 -52.15 -41.33 -12.88
C ASN A 534 -53.65 -41.34 -12.50
N GLY A 535 -54.13 -40.29 -11.81
CA GLY A 535 -55.52 -40.16 -11.37
C GLY A 535 -56.53 -39.68 -12.43
N THR A 536 -56.13 -38.91 -13.45
CA THR A 536 -57.10 -38.38 -14.44
C THR A 536 -57.54 -39.44 -15.46
N VAL A 537 -56.72 -40.47 -15.67
CA VAL A 537 -56.99 -41.57 -16.61
C VAL A 537 -58.27 -42.35 -16.27
N TYR A 538 -58.62 -42.46 -14.98
CA TYR A 538 -59.81 -43.18 -14.54
C TYR A 538 -61.10 -42.34 -14.56
N ALA A 539 -60.99 -41.00 -14.52
CA ALA A 539 -62.14 -40.10 -14.46
C ALA A 539 -62.91 -39.98 -15.80
N THR A 540 -62.27 -40.32 -16.92
CA THR A 540 -62.85 -40.22 -18.27
C THR A 540 -63.37 -41.56 -18.82
N GLY A 541 -63.39 -42.62 -18.00
CA GLY A 541 -63.69 -44.00 -18.41
C GLY A 541 -65.16 -44.38 -18.62
N MET A 542 -66.13 -43.45 -18.52
CA MET A 542 -67.55 -43.78 -18.73
C MET A 542 -67.95 -43.67 -20.21
N SER A 543 -68.07 -44.83 -20.87
CA SER A 543 -68.51 -44.94 -22.26
C SER A 543 -70.01 -44.68 -22.45
N GLN A 544 -70.36 -43.76 -23.34
CA GLN A 544 -71.64 -43.80 -24.09
C GLN A 544 -71.34 -44.02 -25.58
N PRO A 545 -72.04 -44.95 -26.26
CA PRO A 545 -71.77 -45.26 -27.67
C PRO A 545 -72.46 -44.25 -28.62
N PRO A 546 -71.84 -43.91 -29.78
CA PRO A 546 -72.42 -42.99 -30.74
C PRO A 546 -73.56 -43.61 -31.56
N SER A 547 -74.73 -42.97 -31.58
CA SER A 547 -75.86 -43.37 -32.42
C SER A 547 -75.76 -42.76 -33.83
N ILE A 548 -75.66 -43.61 -34.85
CA ILE A 548 -75.53 -43.19 -36.25
C ILE A 548 -76.89 -42.74 -36.82
N ARG A 549 -76.93 -41.60 -37.53
CA ARG A 549 -78.05 -41.29 -38.44
C ARG A 549 -77.58 -40.63 -39.75
N ARG A 550 -77.78 -41.33 -40.88
CA ARG A 550 -77.49 -40.85 -42.25
C ARG A 550 -78.55 -39.84 -42.74
N ARG A 551 -78.16 -38.95 -43.68
CA ARG A 551 -78.85 -38.86 -44.98
C ARG A 551 -78.02 -38.18 -46.10
N TYR A 552 -77.98 -38.84 -47.27
CA TYR A 552 -77.87 -38.19 -48.59
C TYR A 552 -79.22 -37.49 -48.90
N GLY A 553 -79.36 -36.58 -49.88
CA GLY A 553 -78.40 -35.99 -50.82
C GLY A 553 -79.04 -35.64 -52.17
N SER A 554 -78.41 -34.73 -52.96
CA SER A 554 -78.60 -34.48 -54.41
C SER A 554 -79.99 -34.12 -54.99
N THR A 555 -80.13 -32.90 -55.53
CA THR A 555 -80.39 -32.65 -56.98
C THR A 555 -79.99 -31.22 -57.42
N SER A 556 -79.95 -30.99 -58.75
CA SER A 556 -79.46 -29.78 -59.48
C SER A 556 -80.64 -29.13 -60.27
N PRO A 557 -80.54 -28.20 -61.29
CA PRO A 557 -79.39 -27.60 -62.01
C PRO A 557 -79.52 -26.09 -62.45
N GLN A 558 -78.63 -25.66 -63.38
CA GLN A 558 -78.65 -24.44 -64.26
C GLN A 558 -78.28 -23.06 -63.63
N GLY A 559 -77.63 -22.10 -64.33
CA GLY A 559 -76.93 -22.14 -65.64
C GLY A 559 -76.58 -20.76 -66.26
N LEU A 560 -75.49 -20.69 -67.06
CA LEU A 560 -75.08 -19.68 -68.09
C LEU A 560 -74.44 -18.29 -67.75
N ILE A 561 -73.14 -18.16 -68.10
CA ILE A 561 -72.35 -17.16 -68.90
C ILE A 561 -72.87 -15.70 -69.16
N VAL A 562 -71.90 -14.76 -69.36
CA VAL A 562 -71.93 -13.39 -70.00
C VAL A 562 -72.07 -12.21 -69.01
N ALA A 563 -71.47 -11.00 -69.15
CA ALA A 563 -70.18 -10.47 -69.68
C ALA A 563 -70.05 -8.95 -69.33
N ASP A 564 -68.97 -8.30 -69.78
CA ASP A 564 -68.74 -6.85 -70.02
C ASP A 564 -68.80 -5.77 -68.89
N ASP A 565 -67.59 -5.39 -68.44
CA ASP A 565 -66.95 -4.04 -68.63
C ASP A 565 -67.54 -2.73 -68.00
N ILE A 566 -66.83 -1.61 -68.26
CA ILE A 566 -67.08 -0.18 -67.95
C ILE A 566 -66.40 0.37 -66.67
N SER A 567 -65.22 0.96 -66.87
CA SER A 567 -64.58 2.05 -66.09
C SER A 567 -65.22 3.43 -66.47
N PRO A 568 -64.90 4.64 -65.88
CA PRO A 568 -63.66 5.00 -65.17
C PRO A 568 -63.67 6.12 -64.05
N THR A 569 -62.58 6.13 -63.25
CA THR A 569 -61.83 7.32 -62.72
C THR A 569 -62.55 8.35 -61.79
N PRO A 570 -61.97 9.54 -61.40
CA PRO A 570 -60.99 9.59 -60.30
C PRO A 570 -61.10 10.78 -59.29
N SER A 571 -60.40 10.68 -58.14
CA SER A 571 -59.90 11.78 -57.27
C SER A 571 -58.84 11.22 -56.30
N ARG A 572 -57.62 11.78 -56.13
CA ARG A 572 -57.22 13.01 -55.37
C ARG A 572 -57.54 12.94 -53.86
N THR A 573 -56.63 13.25 -52.91
CA THR A 573 -55.37 14.05 -53.01
C THR A 573 -54.30 13.70 -51.94
N SER A 574 -53.04 14.00 -52.26
CA SER A 574 -51.82 14.31 -51.44
C SER A 574 -51.84 14.28 -49.88
N GLY A 575 -50.72 14.01 -49.18
CA GLY A 575 -49.34 13.73 -49.64
C GLY A 575 -48.23 14.42 -48.79
N ARG A 576 -46.95 14.21 -49.17
CA ARG A 576 -45.68 14.63 -48.48
C ARG A 576 -45.41 13.91 -47.14
N GLY A 577 -44.17 13.58 -46.75
CA GLY A 577 -42.84 13.64 -47.39
C GLY A 577 -41.91 12.57 -46.79
N HIS A 578 -40.88 12.02 -47.46
CA HIS A 578 -39.63 12.65 -47.93
C HIS A 578 -38.73 13.18 -46.77
N ARG A 579 -37.42 12.87 -46.70
CA ARG A 579 -36.54 12.04 -47.57
C ARG A 579 -35.15 11.79 -46.91
N ARG A 580 -34.39 10.80 -47.41
CA ARG A 580 -32.94 10.48 -47.20
C ARG A 580 -32.58 9.79 -45.86
N GLY A 581 -31.67 8.80 -45.81
CA GLY A 581 -31.17 7.89 -46.87
C GLY A 581 -29.66 7.61 -46.85
N MET A 582 -29.27 6.53 -47.57
CA MET A 582 -27.88 6.02 -47.81
C MET A 582 -27.24 5.36 -46.57
N SER A 583 -26.46 4.26 -46.66
CA SER A 583 -26.04 3.35 -47.76
C SER A 583 -25.57 2.03 -47.10
N SER A 584 -25.84 0.78 -47.55
CA SER A 584 -25.45 0.09 -48.81
C SER A 584 -23.94 0.09 -49.06
N VAL A 585 -23.21 -0.97 -49.43
CA VAL A 585 -23.48 -2.39 -49.84
C VAL A 585 -22.42 -3.25 -49.08
N SER A 586 -22.33 -4.60 -49.03
CA SER A 586 -22.93 -5.78 -49.69
C SER A 586 -22.84 -6.98 -48.71
N SER A 587 -23.01 -8.29 -48.98
CA SER A 587 -23.38 -9.15 -50.15
C SER A 587 -23.79 -10.55 -49.62
N GLY A 588 -24.41 -11.40 -50.45
CA GLY A 588 -24.63 -12.84 -50.17
C GLY A 588 -23.66 -13.76 -50.95
N PRO A 589 -24.02 -15.03 -51.31
CA PRO A 589 -25.40 -15.53 -51.50
C PRO A 589 -25.70 -17.00 -51.08
N LYS A 590 -26.92 -17.46 -51.45
CA LYS A 590 -27.42 -18.86 -51.60
C LYS A 590 -28.08 -19.57 -50.39
N SER A 591 -29.42 -19.51 -50.41
CA SER A 591 -30.34 -20.59 -50.00
C SER A 591 -30.31 -21.75 -51.04
N PRO A 592 -30.89 -22.97 -50.84
CA PRO A 592 -32.33 -23.14 -50.53
C PRO A 592 -32.74 -24.37 -49.64
N SER A 593 -34.06 -24.54 -49.53
CA SER A 593 -34.84 -25.76 -49.22
C SER A 593 -35.01 -26.27 -47.77
N THR A 594 -36.30 -26.41 -47.44
CA THR A 594 -37.00 -27.20 -46.40
C THR A 594 -36.89 -28.73 -46.68
N PRO A 595 -37.43 -29.69 -45.85
CA PRO A 595 -38.50 -29.55 -44.85
C PRO A 595 -38.42 -30.43 -43.55
N SER A 596 -39.54 -30.44 -42.83
CA SER A 596 -40.15 -31.55 -42.04
C SER A 596 -39.54 -32.10 -40.74
N PHE A 597 -40.44 -32.22 -39.75
CA PHE A 597 -40.40 -33.15 -38.60
C PHE A 597 -40.19 -34.62 -39.03
N GLU A 598 -39.59 -35.44 -38.16
CA GLU A 598 -40.28 -36.61 -37.57
C GLU A 598 -39.55 -37.16 -36.31
N HIS A 599 -40.21 -38.06 -35.56
CA HIS A 599 -39.73 -38.64 -34.29
C HIS A 599 -39.31 -40.12 -34.44
N THR A 600 -38.35 -40.60 -33.64
CA THR A 600 -38.24 -41.96 -33.04
C THR A 600 -36.94 -42.02 -32.20
N LEU A 601 -36.92 -42.33 -30.90
CA LEU A 601 -37.24 -43.55 -30.12
C LEU A 601 -36.04 -44.52 -29.95
N GLY A 602 -35.80 -44.93 -28.68
CA GLY A 602 -34.63 -45.70 -28.21
C GLY A 602 -34.23 -45.23 -26.79
N VAL A 603 -34.57 -45.83 -25.63
CA VAL A 603 -34.89 -47.24 -25.25
C VAL A 603 -33.64 -48.13 -25.38
N SER A 604 -33.07 -48.77 -24.34
CA SER A 604 -33.40 -48.86 -22.89
C SER A 604 -32.32 -49.60 -22.06
N THR A 605 -32.49 -49.70 -20.73
CA THR A 605 -31.77 -50.60 -19.77
C THR A 605 -30.25 -50.31 -19.58
N MET A 606 -29.52 -50.83 -18.59
CA MET A 606 -29.74 -51.78 -17.48
C MET A 606 -29.36 -51.11 -16.12
N ARG A 607 -30.01 -51.41 -14.99
CA ARG A 607 -29.76 -52.51 -14.01
C ARG A 607 -28.33 -52.54 -13.45
N TRP A 608 -28.21 -52.27 -12.14
CA TRP A 608 -27.00 -52.50 -11.34
C TRP A 608 -26.86 -53.99 -10.98
N PRO A 609 -25.64 -54.53 -11.00
CA PRO A 609 -25.17 -55.58 -10.10
C PRO A 609 -24.38 -54.96 -8.92
N ASP A 610 -24.46 -55.58 -7.75
CA ASP A 610 -23.41 -55.49 -6.73
C ASP A 610 -22.26 -56.46 -7.11
N ASP A 611 -21.02 -56.14 -6.72
CA ASP A 611 -19.99 -57.10 -6.29
C ASP A 611 -18.78 -56.32 -5.70
N GLU A 612 -17.89 -57.01 -5.00
CA GLU A 612 -16.76 -56.44 -4.23
C GLU A 612 -15.42 -56.40 -5.02
N ASP A 613 -14.32 -56.09 -4.33
CA ASP A 613 -12.90 -56.17 -4.74
C ASP A 613 -12.36 -55.28 -5.89
N GLU A 614 -11.63 -54.22 -5.51
CA GLU A 614 -10.20 -53.97 -5.85
C GLU A 614 -9.67 -52.91 -4.85
N ALA A 615 -8.67 -53.17 -3.99
CA ALA A 615 -7.26 -53.55 -4.19
C ALA A 615 -6.30 -52.34 -4.27
N ASP A 616 -5.17 -52.43 -3.56
CA ASP A 616 -4.03 -51.51 -3.70
C ASP A 616 -3.46 -51.56 -5.12
N ILE A 617 -3.01 -50.42 -5.65
CA ILE A 617 -1.71 -50.35 -6.35
C ILE A 617 -1.13 -48.94 -6.30
N SER A 618 0.10 -48.85 -5.80
CA SER A 618 0.93 -47.65 -5.82
C SER A 618 1.50 -47.38 -7.21
N TYR A 619 1.79 -46.13 -7.58
CA TYR A 619 2.99 -45.86 -8.37
C TYR A 619 3.78 -44.61 -7.94
N ARG A 620 5.09 -44.76 -8.08
CA ARG A 620 6.20 -43.82 -7.79
C ARG A 620 6.51 -42.98 -9.08
N PRO A 621 7.50 -42.05 -9.14
CA PRO A 621 8.65 -41.87 -8.21
C PRO A 621 9.11 -40.44 -7.87
N ALA A 622 9.97 -40.37 -6.85
CA ALA A 622 11.01 -39.36 -6.72
C ALA A 622 12.36 -39.91 -7.22
N PRO A 623 13.26 -39.10 -7.81
CA PRO A 623 14.57 -39.55 -8.27
C PRO A 623 15.58 -39.71 -7.11
N HIS A 624 16.57 -40.59 -7.29
CA HIS A 624 17.48 -41.01 -6.23
C HIS A 624 18.72 -40.12 -6.05
N SER A 625 19.18 -40.11 -4.81
CA SER A 625 20.57 -39.85 -4.37
C SER A 625 21.66 -40.49 -5.25
N ARG A 626 22.83 -39.85 -5.32
CA ARG A 626 24.10 -40.58 -5.47
C ARG A 626 25.13 -40.09 -4.45
N SER A 627 25.87 -41.03 -3.87
CA SER A 627 26.77 -40.82 -2.74
C SER A 627 28.23 -40.88 -3.14
N ARG A 628 29.10 -40.29 -2.32
CA ARG A 628 30.42 -40.86 -2.03
C ARG A 628 30.87 -40.49 -0.61
N SER A 629 31.64 -41.36 0.01
CA SER A 629 32.01 -41.32 1.43
C SER A 629 33.52 -41.12 1.63
N ASN A 630 33.87 -40.67 2.83
CA ASN A 630 34.88 -41.21 3.77
C ASN A 630 35.18 -40.09 4.79
N SER A 631 34.82 -40.21 6.07
CA SER A 631 35.54 -40.91 7.17
C SER A 631 36.89 -40.25 7.48
N ILE A 632 37.26 -39.92 8.73
CA ILE A 632 37.20 -40.79 9.92
C ILE A 632 37.32 -39.96 11.23
N ASP A 633 36.92 -40.54 12.38
CA ASP A 633 37.21 -40.17 13.79
C ASP A 633 36.82 -38.77 14.36
N ASP A 634 36.69 -38.55 15.69
CA ASP A 634 36.19 -39.39 16.82
C ASP A 634 35.98 -38.48 18.08
N ARG A 635 35.23 -38.97 19.08
CA ARG A 635 35.16 -38.57 20.52
C ARG A 635 34.39 -37.30 20.96
N ILE A 636 33.47 -37.57 21.89
CA ILE A 636 32.95 -36.65 22.92
C ILE A 636 33.67 -36.98 24.25
N PRO A 637 33.96 -35.98 25.10
CA PRO A 637 33.75 -36.15 26.54
C PRO A 637 32.94 -35.00 27.17
N MET A 638 32.48 -35.20 28.42
CA MET A 638 31.63 -34.23 29.16
C MET A 638 32.42 -33.39 30.18
N LEU A 639 31.85 -32.20 30.50
CA LEU A 639 31.78 -31.42 31.77
C LEU A 639 32.62 -31.87 33.00
N PRO A 640 33.04 -30.98 33.95
CA PRO A 640 32.32 -29.75 34.38
C PRO A 640 33.20 -28.53 34.83
N MET A 641 32.55 -27.55 35.48
CA MET A 641 33.08 -26.35 36.19
C MET A 641 33.66 -25.20 35.30
N GLY A 642 33.58 -23.92 35.70
CA GLY A 642 32.82 -23.32 36.81
C GLY A 642 33.42 -22.02 37.39
N ALA A 643 32.98 -20.84 36.93
CA ALA A 643 33.38 -19.54 37.50
C ALA A 643 32.28 -18.46 37.35
N ARG A 644 32.32 -17.43 38.20
CA ARG A 644 31.40 -16.26 38.20
C ARG A 644 32.07 -15.02 37.57
N PRO A 645 31.30 -14.01 37.12
CA PRO A 645 31.83 -12.92 36.28
C PRO A 645 32.48 -11.79 37.09
N SER A 646 33.49 -11.15 36.48
CA SER A 646 33.93 -9.80 36.83
C SER A 646 33.07 -8.77 36.11
N MET A 647 32.43 -7.86 36.84
CA MET A 647 31.75 -6.70 36.23
C MET A 647 32.81 -5.71 35.71
N SER A 648 32.71 -5.34 34.44
CA SER A 648 33.37 -4.16 33.86
C SER A 648 32.31 -3.29 33.22
N SER A 649 32.25 -2.02 33.61
CA SER A 649 31.18 -1.10 33.23
C SER A 649 31.34 -0.60 31.80
N SER A 650 30.30 -0.75 30.98
CA SER A 650 30.17 0.02 29.74
C SER A 650 30.13 1.52 30.05
N PRO A 651 30.83 2.39 29.31
CA PRO A 651 30.68 3.82 29.46
C PRO A 651 29.27 4.25 29.04
N GLN A 652 28.57 5.01 29.89
CA GLN A 652 27.29 5.61 29.53
C GLN A 652 27.53 6.79 28.57
N LEU A 653 26.69 6.89 27.53
CA LEU A 653 26.58 8.10 26.72
C LEU A 653 26.12 9.27 27.60
N PRO A 654 26.66 10.49 27.42
CA PRO A 654 26.16 11.67 28.11
C PRO A 654 24.70 11.97 27.70
N PRO A 655 23.87 12.48 28.61
CA PRO A 655 22.47 12.79 28.29
C PRO A 655 22.39 13.97 27.30
N ILE A 656 21.56 13.81 26.27
CA ILE A 656 21.26 14.89 25.31
C ILE A 656 20.53 16.01 26.05
N GLN A 657 21.20 17.15 26.24
CA GLN A 657 20.56 18.35 26.75
C GLN A 657 19.69 18.96 25.64
N HIS A 658 18.37 18.98 25.84
CA HIS A 658 17.47 19.74 24.98
C HIS A 658 17.69 21.23 25.21
N ALA A 659 18.12 21.96 24.17
CA ALA A 659 18.23 23.40 24.21
C ALA A 659 16.86 24.05 24.52
N PRO A 660 16.79 25.06 25.40
CA PRO A 660 15.52 25.71 25.75
C PRO A 660 14.97 26.47 24.54
N THR A 661 13.68 26.31 24.27
CA THR A 661 12.98 26.98 23.17
C THR A 661 12.86 28.48 23.43
N ILE A 662 13.62 29.28 22.67
CA ILE A 662 13.51 30.73 22.67
C ILE A 662 12.13 31.13 22.15
N ARG A 663 11.23 31.53 23.04
CA ARG A 663 10.03 32.29 22.66
C ARG A 663 10.42 33.71 22.33
N ILE A 664 10.08 34.14 21.12
CA ILE A 664 10.05 35.55 20.74
C ILE A 664 8.60 36.01 20.90
N ASP A 665 8.30 36.76 21.96
CA ASP A 665 6.97 37.34 22.15
C ASP A 665 6.75 38.52 21.16
N PRO A 666 5.53 38.69 20.61
CA PRO A 666 5.29 39.66 19.56
C PRO A 666 5.25 41.10 20.08
N VAL A 667 5.97 42.01 19.39
CA VAL A 667 6.02 43.43 19.72
C VAL A 667 4.64 44.09 19.49
N SER A 668 3.98 44.49 20.58
CA SER A 668 2.69 45.18 20.56
C SER A 668 2.84 46.69 20.31
N GLY A 669 2.24 47.20 19.23
CA GLY A 669 2.36 48.61 18.84
C GLY A 669 1.31 49.53 19.48
N VAL A 670 1.75 50.46 20.34
CA VAL A 670 1.02 51.65 20.84
C VAL A 670 2.08 52.75 21.09
N GLY A 671 1.88 54.05 20.85
CA GLY A 671 0.78 54.83 20.26
C GLY A 671 1.15 56.33 20.29
N ARG A 672 0.45 57.21 19.55
CA ARG A 672 0.76 58.66 19.50
C ARG A 672 0.41 59.37 20.84
N GLY A 673 1.40 60.01 21.51
CA GLY A 673 1.26 60.61 22.86
C GLY A 673 1.92 61.99 23.05
N ARG A 674 1.30 63.02 22.49
CA ARG A 674 1.62 64.48 22.50
C ARG A 674 2.12 65.11 23.83
N ARG A 675 3.20 65.92 23.75
CA ARG A 675 3.65 67.05 24.62
C ARG A 675 3.67 66.88 26.17
N GLY A 676 4.84 67.12 26.76
CA GLY A 676 4.99 67.53 28.17
C GLY A 676 6.39 68.10 28.45
N SER A 677 6.50 69.25 29.12
CA SER A 677 7.77 69.95 29.40
C SER A 677 8.01 70.09 30.90
N GLY A 678 9.22 69.81 31.38
CA GLY A 678 9.63 70.02 32.77
C GLY A 678 11.11 69.71 32.99
N ALA A 679 11.78 70.49 33.84
CA ALA A 679 13.18 70.29 34.23
C ALA A 679 13.27 69.93 35.71
N GLY A 680 14.32 69.22 36.15
CA GLY A 680 14.53 68.91 37.57
C GLY A 680 15.55 67.82 37.87
N MET A 681 16.78 68.23 38.16
CA MET A 681 17.77 67.52 39.00
C MET A 681 17.92 68.33 40.31
N PRO A 682 18.54 67.84 41.42
CA PRO A 682 19.10 66.50 41.68
C PRO A 682 18.79 65.90 43.08
N GLY A 683 19.24 64.65 43.31
CA GLY A 683 19.81 64.21 44.61
C GLY A 683 18.90 63.45 45.59
N GLY A 684 19.52 62.71 46.53
CA GLY A 684 18.81 62.09 47.68
C GLY A 684 19.30 60.69 48.11
N ALA A 685 20.25 60.64 49.04
CA ALA A 685 20.98 59.45 49.50
C ALA A 685 20.18 58.35 50.27
N SER A 686 20.80 57.16 50.33
CA SER A 686 20.88 56.23 51.50
C SER A 686 19.63 55.55 52.08
N GLY A 687 19.60 54.21 52.02
CA GLY A 687 18.75 53.34 52.84
C GLY A 687 19.45 52.00 53.14
N LYS A 688 19.30 51.44 54.35
CA LYS A 688 19.99 50.23 54.83
C LYS A 688 19.04 49.05 55.11
N ARG A 689 19.62 47.84 55.16
CA ARG A 689 19.10 46.51 55.62
C ARG A 689 18.08 46.58 56.79
N PRO A 690 17.11 45.64 56.91
CA PRO A 690 17.33 44.22 57.29
C PRO A 690 17.07 43.22 56.13
N LEU A 691 17.54 41.95 56.07
CA LEU A 691 17.77 40.83 57.01
C LEU A 691 16.54 39.94 57.34
N SER A 692 16.80 38.63 57.48
CA SER A 692 15.85 37.48 57.48
C SER A 692 15.24 37.14 56.09
N ALA A 693 14.89 35.89 55.75
CA ALA A 693 14.90 34.63 56.53
C ALA A 693 15.44 33.42 55.71
N ILE A 694 15.67 32.29 56.40
CA ILE A 694 16.25 31.04 55.86
C ILE A 694 15.14 30.09 55.37
N SER A 695 15.39 29.32 54.29
CA SER A 695 14.73 28.03 54.05
C SER A 695 15.54 27.17 53.06
N GLU A 696 16.49 26.38 53.57
CA GLU A 696 17.05 25.26 52.79
C GLU A 696 16.05 24.09 52.73
N ARG A 697 15.96 23.43 51.57
CA ARG A 697 15.57 22.02 51.47
C ARG A 697 16.24 21.41 50.25
N GLY A 698 17.17 20.49 50.48
CA GLY A 698 17.92 19.81 49.44
C GLY A 698 17.29 18.50 48.97
N SER A 699 17.92 17.94 47.92
CA SER A 699 17.97 16.52 47.55
C SER A 699 16.66 15.71 47.55
N LEU A 700 16.20 15.38 46.34
CA LEU A 700 16.54 14.08 45.74
C LEU A 700 16.69 14.21 44.22
#